data_AF-A0A2A5QPL2-F1
#
_entry.id   AF-A0A2A5QPL2-F1
#
_cell.length_a   1.000
_cell.length_b   1.000
_cell.length_c   1.000
_cell.angle_alpha   90.00
_cell.angle_beta   90.00
_cell.angle_gamma   90.00
#
_symmetry.space_group_name_H-M   'P 1'
#
loop_
_entity.id
_entity.type
_entity.pdbx_description
1 polymer ?
#
loop_
_entity_poly.entity_id
_entity_poly.type
_entity_poly.pdbx_seq_one_letter_code
_entity_poly.pdbx_strand_id
1 'polypeptide(L)'
;MDLTNVLSERLPTGGTDRERPTDHLTDRLETATERNTEFSRRVRTSAGERIAGVLGRGGNERRSWRELGDRLVERAATELCDRVSDRRLDERGKPADLESAVDDPLARGLDSFLRRYDLDETRLDDETLSAIRDRIAAETSPDEVFQRLVADGLEEASAASNSDTGSPLEKGIAADHALADACSHLCAELDVETDQPLESVVGDLLQRDAVVVGHAIERTLRAELPQLLGEQSVDAAGIEDQSRRRGDRSRDATEIGAAQGADRPATALALAATIFLSDAVAGDRSLARLLPISPTLTDGGSETTLLERALLEACSSPLLETGGGVDLDALRSESTGSVALVALFVANLVAMGLGAWISHERAPPIPDEIRGPDGEAIVTAEHVQLGKKAFQANGLMNLGSILGNGSYFGVDLTADALALKAEFMREYYARQRGADTFEGLADDERAAVAERVERELDADAPDGSVARYSAAEVHAHRRIRDRYVDRYHDGAPERGIPSGFVGSADHAERIADFACWTAWMAHTNRPGSDHSYTNDWPYVPATGNRRPTGQVLVWSTISVVLLIAGGGAGVWAYHSFDFAEPTTELVDVPAPDAVSITPTQYAAAWYVPVAGALFVAQTLVGALLAHYYVERTGFYRIGDALGIDVVSLLPFSVGRAWHVNLGILWITLLWLAGGLFLPGLFSDRDPPWQAAGTTALLAVLVLATVGAFAGVWLGTRGKLGSPEDGDRWWWFGSEGLEYLEVGRFWKLGLLGAFAGWTGLVLRGVRQLDEPATGLGHFMTYAGGSIALMFAASMLYTPETNMAVTEFWRWWVVHMWVEGVFEFFVTAVISAALVSMELIEKGDAETAILFEVFAIMAAGIVGVSHHYWWVGLPDFWVPLGTTFSTLEFVPLVFVLYRSLGEYRSLRAQGESFPYTLPLLFILGSSVWNFVGGGVLGFFINLPVINYYEHGTYLTVAHAHTSLFGAFGLLALGLGAYILRVVTPEAAWDPAWFRGAFWLTNVGLVIMTVASLLPVGFAQLRTAYRDGYDAARSLEFYERDRIQTLLWARTLGDTPMILGALAFTVGAVRHLYAARRHVRTDR
;
A
#
# COMPACT_ATOMS: atom_id res chain seq x y z
N MET A 1 -17.39 -53.73 8.78
CA MET A 1 -18.19 -52.81 9.61
C MET A 1 -18.38 -51.54 8.79
N ASP A 2 -19.23 -51.51 7.77
CA ASP A 2 -20.54 -52.18 7.56
C ASP A 2 -21.62 -51.73 8.53
N LEU A 3 -22.53 -50.89 8.02
CA LEU A 3 -23.96 -50.92 8.29
C LEU A 3 -24.66 -50.33 7.05
N THR A 4 -25.10 -51.20 6.14
CA THR A 4 -25.71 -50.84 4.85
C THR A 4 -27.11 -51.42 4.72
N ASN A 5 -28.06 -50.57 4.32
CA ASN A 5 -29.41 -50.91 3.86
C ASN A 5 -30.29 -51.62 4.94
N VAL A 6 -31.61 -51.80 4.81
CA VAL A 6 -32.51 -51.84 3.64
C VAL A 6 -33.87 -51.24 4.01
N LEU A 7 -34.49 -50.44 3.14
CA LEU A 7 -35.88 -50.62 2.66
C LEU A 7 -36.33 -49.47 1.74
N SER A 8 -36.35 -49.75 0.44
CA SER A 8 -37.05 -48.99 -0.59
C SER A 8 -38.34 -49.72 -0.99
N GLU A 9 -39.39 -48.97 -1.36
CA GLU A 9 -40.39 -49.25 -2.42
C GLU A 9 -41.79 -48.73 -2.05
N ARG A 10 -42.33 -47.78 -2.85
CA ARG A 10 -43.45 -48.02 -3.79
C ARG A 10 -43.92 -46.71 -4.44
N LEU A 11 -43.84 -46.66 -5.77
CA LEU A 11 -44.66 -45.78 -6.60
C LEU A 11 -46.06 -46.41 -6.80
N PRO A 12 -47.05 -45.61 -7.20
CA PRO A 12 -47.52 -45.79 -8.58
C PRO A 12 -47.61 -44.49 -9.37
N THR A 13 -47.49 -44.60 -10.69
CA THR A 13 -47.65 -43.51 -11.66
C THR A 13 -49.07 -43.47 -12.24
N GLY A 14 -49.51 -42.29 -12.67
CA GLY A 14 -50.79 -42.09 -13.37
C GLY A 14 -51.13 -40.61 -13.41
N GLY A 15 -51.00 -39.97 -14.57
CA GLY A 15 -51.21 -38.53 -14.75
C GLY A 15 -52.19 -38.20 -15.88
N THR A 16 -52.60 -36.93 -15.93
CA THR A 16 -53.31 -36.28 -17.03
C THR A 16 -52.89 -34.81 -17.07
N ASP A 17 -52.77 -34.24 -18.27
CA ASP A 17 -52.17 -32.92 -18.49
C ASP A 17 -52.91 -31.75 -17.83
N ARG A 18 -52.12 -30.81 -17.31
CA ARG A 18 -52.42 -29.38 -17.25
C ARG A 18 -51.13 -28.60 -17.46
N GLU A 19 -51.09 -27.83 -18.54
CA GLU A 19 -50.03 -26.87 -18.84
C GLU A 19 -49.90 -25.86 -17.69
N ARG A 20 -48.67 -25.50 -17.32
CA ARG A 20 -48.43 -24.53 -16.24
C ARG A 20 -48.52 -23.10 -16.78
N PRO A 21 -49.25 -22.16 -16.13
CA PRO A 21 -49.35 -20.78 -16.59
C PRO A 21 -48.08 -19.92 -16.45
N THR A 22 -46.98 -20.48 -15.94
CA THR A 22 -45.74 -19.75 -15.61
C THR A 22 -45.07 -19.17 -16.85
N ASP A 23 -44.86 -20.01 -17.85
CA ASP A 23 -44.00 -19.72 -18.99
C ASP A 23 -44.60 -18.59 -19.82
N HIS A 24 -45.93 -18.59 -19.96
CA HIS A 24 -46.69 -17.58 -20.70
C HIS A 24 -46.88 -16.25 -19.95
N LEU A 25 -46.40 -16.15 -18.70
CA LEU A 25 -46.40 -14.92 -17.91
C LEU A 25 -44.99 -14.29 -17.88
N THR A 26 -43.94 -15.12 -17.80
CA THR A 26 -42.54 -14.69 -18.00
C THR A 26 -42.32 -14.11 -19.40
N ASP A 27 -42.70 -14.87 -20.44
CA ASP A 27 -42.63 -14.48 -21.86
C ASP A 27 -43.35 -13.13 -22.14
N ARG A 28 -44.44 -12.86 -21.38
CA ARG A 28 -45.18 -11.60 -21.44
C ARG A 28 -44.55 -10.45 -20.64
N LEU A 29 -43.76 -10.73 -19.60
CA LEU A 29 -43.01 -9.73 -18.85
C LEU A 29 -41.73 -9.32 -19.58
N GLU A 30 -41.01 -10.27 -20.18
CA GLU A 30 -39.87 -10.00 -21.06
C GLU A 30 -40.31 -9.19 -22.28
N THR A 31 -41.32 -9.65 -23.03
CA THR A 31 -41.90 -8.91 -24.17
C THR A 31 -42.37 -7.48 -23.78
N ALA A 32 -42.85 -7.27 -22.55
CA ALA A 32 -43.25 -5.94 -22.08
C ALA A 32 -42.03 -5.05 -21.76
N THR A 33 -41.01 -5.62 -21.12
CA THR A 33 -39.79 -4.91 -20.71
C THR A 33 -38.92 -4.53 -21.91
N GLU A 34 -38.79 -5.44 -22.89
CA GLU A 34 -38.17 -5.17 -24.19
C GLU A 34 -38.88 -4.04 -24.92
N ARG A 35 -40.22 -4.08 -25.02
CA ARG A 35 -41.01 -3.03 -25.70
C ARG A 35 -40.87 -1.68 -25.03
N ASN A 36 -40.82 -1.62 -23.71
CA ASN A 36 -40.67 -0.36 -22.99
C ASN A 36 -39.25 0.22 -23.16
N THR A 37 -38.24 -0.66 -23.13
CA THR A 37 -36.83 -0.32 -23.43
C THR A 37 -36.67 0.19 -24.87
N GLU A 38 -37.26 -0.50 -25.84
CA GLU A 38 -37.25 -0.15 -27.25
C GLU A 38 -38.01 1.16 -27.53
N PHE A 39 -39.12 1.41 -26.83
CA PHE A 39 -39.82 2.69 -26.90
C PHE A 39 -38.98 3.84 -26.31
N SER A 40 -38.41 3.66 -25.12
CA SER A 40 -37.50 4.62 -24.48
C SER A 40 -36.26 4.92 -25.33
N ARG A 41 -35.72 3.90 -26.01
CA ARG A 41 -34.62 4.01 -26.99
C ARG A 41 -35.06 4.86 -28.20
N ARG A 42 -36.18 4.53 -28.84
CA ARG A 42 -36.69 5.29 -30.01
C ARG A 42 -37.05 6.74 -29.69
N VAL A 43 -37.57 7.02 -28.49
CA VAL A 43 -37.85 8.39 -28.03
C VAL A 43 -36.53 9.16 -27.85
N ARG A 44 -35.53 8.59 -27.17
CA ARG A 44 -34.19 9.20 -27.06
C ARG A 44 -33.54 9.44 -28.43
N THR A 45 -33.59 8.48 -29.34
CA THR A 45 -33.04 8.63 -30.70
C THR A 45 -33.76 9.73 -31.47
N SER A 46 -35.09 9.73 -31.57
CA SER A 46 -35.80 10.73 -32.38
C SER A 46 -35.78 12.14 -31.77
N ALA A 47 -35.69 12.27 -30.44
CA ALA A 47 -35.42 13.55 -29.79
C ALA A 47 -33.99 14.03 -30.11
N GLY A 48 -32.98 13.17 -29.90
CA GLY A 48 -31.58 13.47 -30.17
C GLY A 48 -31.28 13.82 -31.62
N GLU A 49 -31.92 13.17 -32.59
CA GLU A 49 -31.81 13.46 -34.02
C GLU A 49 -32.45 14.80 -34.40
N ARG A 50 -33.64 15.12 -33.86
CA ARG A 50 -34.31 16.41 -34.14
C ARG A 50 -33.54 17.57 -33.53
N ILE A 51 -33.04 17.41 -32.30
CA ILE A 51 -32.20 18.41 -31.62
C ILE A 51 -30.87 18.58 -32.37
N ALA A 52 -30.22 17.49 -32.80
CA ALA A 52 -29.00 17.57 -33.62
C ALA A 52 -29.24 18.20 -35.01
N GLY A 53 -30.42 18.02 -35.59
CA GLY A 53 -30.84 18.66 -36.85
C GLY A 53 -31.03 20.17 -36.71
N VAL A 54 -31.58 20.65 -35.59
CA VAL A 54 -31.70 22.09 -35.29
C VAL A 54 -30.34 22.70 -34.97
N LEU A 55 -29.51 22.04 -34.16
CA LEU A 55 -28.16 22.49 -33.77
C LEU A 55 -27.09 22.22 -34.85
N GLY A 56 -27.48 22.27 -36.12
CA GLY A 56 -26.70 21.79 -37.28
C GLY A 56 -25.49 22.63 -37.69
N ARG A 57 -25.27 23.82 -37.11
CA ARG A 57 -24.18 24.74 -37.50
C ARG A 57 -23.50 25.37 -36.28
N GLY A 58 -22.20 25.13 -36.14
CA GLY A 58 -21.39 25.53 -34.98
C GLY A 58 -20.92 24.32 -34.18
N GLY A 59 -19.65 24.31 -33.78
CA GLY A 59 -19.03 23.14 -33.14
C GLY A 59 -17.85 23.49 -32.26
N ASN A 60 -18.09 23.52 -30.95
CA ASN A 60 -17.22 22.85 -29.97
C ASN A 60 -18.02 22.50 -28.69
N GLU A 61 -18.98 23.34 -28.30
CA GLU A 61 -19.85 23.18 -27.11
C GLU A 61 -20.78 21.94 -27.13
N ARG A 62 -20.78 21.16 -28.22
CA ARG A 62 -21.69 20.02 -28.48
C ARG A 62 -21.56 18.86 -27.47
N ARG A 63 -20.48 18.80 -26.69
CA ARG A 63 -20.23 17.73 -25.70
C ARG A 63 -20.74 18.11 -24.31
N SER A 64 -20.36 19.30 -23.82
CA SER A 64 -20.76 19.83 -22.50
C SER A 64 -22.26 19.73 -22.25
N TRP A 65 -23.09 20.27 -23.16
CA TRP A 65 -24.54 20.33 -22.98
C TRP A 65 -25.25 18.96 -23.09
N ARG A 66 -24.65 17.98 -23.77
CA ARG A 66 -25.14 16.59 -23.72
C ARG A 66 -24.83 15.98 -22.36
N GLU A 67 -23.58 15.99 -21.94
CA GLU A 67 -23.19 15.41 -20.66
C GLU A 67 -23.82 16.12 -19.45
N LEU A 68 -24.25 17.38 -19.56
CA LEU A 68 -25.07 18.06 -18.57
C LEU A 68 -26.54 17.61 -18.62
N GLY A 69 -27.13 17.52 -19.81
CA GLY A 69 -28.51 17.04 -19.99
C GLY A 69 -28.69 15.59 -19.54
N ASP A 70 -27.77 14.71 -19.94
CA ASP A 70 -27.77 13.30 -19.58
C ASP A 70 -27.59 13.14 -18.05
N ARG A 71 -26.64 13.84 -17.42
CA ARG A 71 -26.46 13.82 -15.95
C ARG A 71 -27.65 14.42 -15.18
N LEU A 72 -28.35 15.42 -15.73
CA LEU A 72 -29.56 15.97 -15.11
C LEU A 72 -30.75 15.01 -15.22
N VAL A 73 -30.91 14.32 -16.36
CA VAL A 73 -31.94 13.28 -16.55
C VAL A 73 -31.67 12.06 -15.69
N GLU A 74 -30.41 11.62 -15.59
CA GLU A 74 -29.97 10.52 -14.76
C GLU A 74 -30.19 10.81 -13.27
N ARG A 75 -29.77 11.98 -12.79
CA ARG A 75 -30.00 12.41 -11.41
C ARG A 75 -31.49 12.55 -11.09
N ALA A 76 -32.29 13.14 -12.00
CA ALA A 76 -33.73 13.24 -11.84
C ALA A 76 -34.44 11.87 -11.86
N ALA A 77 -33.91 10.89 -12.58
CA ALA A 77 -34.44 9.52 -12.60
C ALA A 77 -34.13 8.78 -11.30
N THR A 78 -32.89 8.83 -10.81
CA THR A 78 -32.48 8.24 -9.52
C THR A 78 -33.28 8.86 -8.37
N GLU A 79 -33.40 10.19 -8.35
CA GLU A 79 -34.16 10.87 -7.29
C GLU A 79 -35.68 10.63 -7.39
N LEU A 80 -36.20 10.27 -8.58
CA LEU A 80 -37.57 9.74 -8.70
C LEU A 80 -37.69 8.33 -8.08
N CYS A 81 -36.71 7.45 -8.31
CA CYS A 81 -36.69 6.09 -7.76
C CYS A 81 -36.58 6.09 -6.22
N ASP A 82 -35.74 6.96 -5.65
CA ASP A 82 -35.62 7.11 -4.20
C ASP A 82 -36.92 7.69 -3.60
N ARG A 83 -37.50 8.74 -4.20
CA ARG A 83 -38.79 9.31 -3.76
C ARG A 83 -39.98 8.35 -3.96
N VAL A 84 -39.89 7.36 -4.85
CA VAL A 84 -40.87 6.26 -4.98
C VAL A 84 -40.68 5.20 -3.90
N SER A 85 -39.47 5.03 -3.39
CA SER A 85 -39.13 4.09 -2.31
C SER A 85 -39.54 4.64 -0.93
N ASP A 86 -39.27 5.91 -0.66
CA ASP A 86 -39.47 6.56 0.66
C ASP A 86 -40.90 7.12 0.90
N ARG A 87 -41.84 6.98 -0.03
CA ARG A 87 -43.23 7.49 0.10
C ARG A 87 -44.32 6.42 0.13
N ARG A 88 -44.08 5.27 0.76
CA ARG A 88 -45.13 4.26 1.04
C ARG A 88 -45.22 3.75 2.48
N LEU A 89 -44.65 4.50 3.42
CA LEU A 89 -45.04 4.59 4.82
C LEU A 89 -45.05 6.10 5.14
N ASP A 90 -46.09 6.72 5.70
CA ASP A 90 -47.38 6.19 6.16
C ASP A 90 -48.53 7.10 5.73
N GLU A 91 -49.61 6.51 5.19
CA GLU A 91 -50.98 7.02 5.26
C GLU A 91 -51.96 6.02 4.60
N ARG A 92 -52.56 5.12 5.39
CA ARG A 92 -53.70 4.29 4.96
C ARG A 92 -54.67 3.96 6.09
N GLY A 93 -55.83 4.62 6.08
CA GLY A 93 -57.08 4.17 6.72
C GLY A 93 -58.25 4.79 5.95
N LYS A 94 -59.39 4.12 5.77
CA LYS A 94 -60.09 3.15 6.64
C LYS A 94 -60.75 2.00 5.86
N PRO A 95 -61.29 0.96 6.53
CA PRO A 95 -62.10 -0.12 5.94
C PRO A 95 -63.62 0.11 5.83
N ALA A 96 -64.26 -0.56 4.84
CA ALA A 96 -65.71 -0.69 4.66
C ALA A 96 -66.14 -1.71 3.54
N ASP A 97 -65.98 -3.00 3.83
CA ASP A 97 -66.86 -4.12 3.41
C ASP A 97 -66.89 -4.73 1.98
N LEU A 98 -66.82 -6.07 2.01
CA LEU A 98 -67.61 -7.05 1.24
C LEU A 98 -68.42 -6.51 0.05
N GLU A 99 -67.91 -6.78 -1.16
CA GLU A 99 -68.51 -6.43 -2.45
C GLU A 99 -68.75 -4.92 -2.72
N SER A 100 -68.15 -4.02 -1.92
CA SER A 100 -67.49 -2.83 -2.49
C SER A 100 -66.28 -2.29 -1.68
N ALA A 101 -65.19 -3.06 -1.73
CA ALA A 101 -63.80 -2.66 -1.43
C ALA A 101 -63.43 -2.37 0.06
N VAL A 102 -62.23 -1.79 0.26
CA VAL A 102 -61.83 -0.95 1.42
C VAL A 102 -61.56 -1.69 2.80
N ASP A 103 -60.48 -1.63 3.61
CA ASP A 103 -59.05 -1.17 3.65
C ASP A 103 -58.51 -1.08 5.16
N ASP A 104 -58.41 -2.18 5.96
CA ASP A 104 -58.08 -2.12 7.43
C ASP A 104 -56.57 -1.84 7.74
N PRO A 105 -56.19 -0.80 8.51
CA PRO A 105 -54.79 -0.51 8.85
C PRO A 105 -54.09 -1.57 9.72
N LEU A 106 -54.71 -1.99 10.84
CA LEU A 106 -53.99 -2.69 11.92
C LEU A 106 -53.72 -4.17 11.57
N ALA A 107 -54.58 -4.77 10.74
CA ALA A 107 -54.32 -6.06 10.13
C ALA A 107 -53.17 -6.01 9.10
N ARG A 108 -53.07 -4.94 8.31
CA ARG A 108 -52.03 -4.78 7.27
C ARG A 108 -50.67 -4.39 7.84
N GLY A 109 -50.63 -3.64 8.93
CA GLY A 109 -49.40 -3.39 9.68
C GLY A 109 -48.75 -4.69 10.14
N LEU A 110 -49.56 -5.65 10.62
CA LEU A 110 -49.10 -6.97 11.05
C LEU A 110 -48.62 -7.84 9.87
N ASP A 111 -49.45 -8.03 8.83
CA ASP A 111 -49.08 -8.79 7.63
C ASP A 111 -47.82 -8.26 6.94
N SER A 112 -47.68 -6.93 6.85
CA SER A 112 -46.50 -6.27 6.26
C SER A 112 -45.26 -6.39 7.15
N PHE A 113 -45.40 -6.31 8.48
CA PHE A 113 -44.32 -6.55 9.43
C PHE A 113 -43.80 -8.00 9.31
N LEU A 114 -44.69 -8.99 9.26
CA LEU A 114 -44.32 -10.39 9.17
C LEU A 114 -43.61 -10.70 7.83
N ARG A 115 -44.14 -10.22 6.70
CA ARG A 115 -43.48 -10.38 5.39
C ARG A 115 -42.13 -9.68 5.29
N ARG A 116 -41.97 -8.48 5.88
CA ARG A 116 -40.70 -7.73 5.86
C ARG A 116 -39.55 -8.48 6.57
N TYR A 117 -39.87 -9.39 7.50
CA TYR A 117 -38.89 -10.19 8.22
C TYR A 117 -38.99 -11.71 7.93
N ASP A 118 -39.68 -12.09 6.84
CA ASP A 118 -39.90 -13.48 6.39
C ASP A 118 -40.46 -14.43 7.47
N LEU A 119 -41.39 -13.91 8.28
CA LEU A 119 -42.06 -14.64 9.36
C LEU A 119 -43.42 -15.20 8.91
N ASP A 120 -43.61 -16.50 9.13
CA ASP A 120 -44.85 -17.21 8.83
C ASP A 120 -45.85 -17.08 9.99
N GLU A 121 -46.97 -16.40 9.74
CA GLU A 121 -48.03 -16.15 10.72
C GLU A 121 -48.63 -17.45 11.30
N THR A 122 -48.51 -18.59 10.59
CA THR A 122 -48.97 -19.90 11.07
C THR A 122 -48.09 -20.52 12.17
N ARG A 123 -47.01 -19.83 12.59
CA ARG A 123 -46.03 -20.30 13.58
C ARG A 123 -45.88 -19.42 14.82
N LEU A 124 -46.66 -18.34 14.93
CA LEU A 124 -46.64 -17.41 16.06
C LEU A 124 -47.91 -17.57 16.90
N ASP A 125 -47.85 -17.21 18.19
CA ASP A 125 -49.01 -17.27 19.08
C ASP A 125 -49.81 -15.96 19.13
N ASP A 126 -51.11 -16.08 19.43
CA ASP A 126 -52.06 -14.96 19.45
C ASP A 126 -51.69 -13.87 20.46
N GLU A 127 -51.02 -14.23 21.55
CA GLU A 127 -50.60 -13.30 22.61
C GLU A 127 -49.45 -12.40 22.13
N THR A 128 -48.46 -12.98 21.43
CA THR A 128 -47.39 -12.23 20.75
C THR A 128 -47.95 -11.33 19.64
N LEU A 129 -48.87 -11.83 18.83
CA LEU A 129 -49.49 -11.04 17.74
C LEU A 129 -50.32 -9.86 18.29
N SER A 130 -50.97 -10.01 19.45
CA SER A 130 -51.68 -8.91 20.11
C SER A 130 -50.73 -7.84 20.66
N ALA A 131 -49.62 -8.24 21.30
CA ALA A 131 -48.64 -7.30 21.85
C ALA A 131 -47.94 -6.45 20.77
N ILE A 132 -47.81 -6.98 19.54
CA ILE A 132 -47.32 -6.22 18.38
C ILE A 132 -48.36 -5.18 17.93
N ARG A 133 -49.65 -5.54 17.87
CA ARG A 133 -50.74 -4.61 17.49
C ARG A 133 -50.88 -3.42 18.43
N ASP A 134 -50.91 -3.65 19.74
CA ASP A 134 -51.10 -2.58 20.73
C ASP A 134 -49.98 -1.53 20.69
N ARG A 135 -48.77 -1.95 20.27
CA ARG A 135 -47.61 -1.06 20.15
C ARG A 135 -47.61 -0.22 18.87
N ILE A 136 -48.17 -0.76 17.78
CA ILE A 136 -48.35 -0.04 16.50
C ILE A 136 -49.41 1.08 16.64
N ALA A 137 -50.33 0.98 17.60
CA ALA A 137 -51.46 1.90 17.75
C ALA A 137 -51.14 3.25 18.44
N ALA A 138 -49.89 3.53 18.84
CA ALA A 138 -49.58 4.53 19.85
C ALA A 138 -48.98 5.87 19.36
N GLU A 139 -48.52 5.99 18.11
CA GLU A 139 -47.52 7.01 17.72
C GLU A 139 -48.03 8.16 16.81
N THR A 140 -49.35 8.39 16.70
CA THR A 140 -49.91 9.32 15.67
C THR A 140 -50.62 10.57 16.23
N SER A 141 -50.00 11.76 16.10
CA SER A 141 -50.60 13.08 16.42
C SER A 141 -49.78 14.26 15.83
N PRO A 142 -50.18 14.96 14.75
CA PRO A 142 -49.28 15.87 14.02
C PRO A 142 -49.16 17.35 14.47
N ASP A 143 -50.13 17.90 15.22
CA ASP A 143 -50.29 19.38 15.34
C ASP A 143 -49.11 20.15 15.99
N GLU A 144 -48.29 19.52 16.83
CA GLU A 144 -47.21 20.23 17.56
C GLU A 144 -45.99 20.58 16.70
N VAL A 145 -45.81 19.95 15.53
CA VAL A 145 -44.62 20.19 14.69
C VAL A 145 -44.70 21.52 13.94
N PHE A 146 -45.88 21.87 13.43
CA PHE A 146 -46.08 23.02 12.55
C PHE A 146 -45.86 24.37 13.26
N GLN A 147 -46.25 24.49 14.54
CA GLN A 147 -46.13 25.75 15.29
C GLN A 147 -44.69 26.16 15.61
N ARG A 148 -43.70 25.26 15.53
CA ARG A 148 -42.29 25.60 15.76
C ARG A 148 -41.64 26.30 14.55
N LEU A 149 -41.87 25.80 13.35
CA LEU A 149 -41.19 26.28 12.13
C LEU A 149 -41.57 27.72 11.74
N VAL A 150 -42.78 28.17 12.10
CA VAL A 150 -43.27 29.52 11.77
C VAL A 150 -42.65 30.60 12.68
N ALA A 151 -42.08 30.24 13.83
CA ALA A 151 -41.52 31.20 14.79
C ALA A 151 -40.15 31.74 14.35
N ASP A 152 -39.24 30.87 13.94
CA ASP A 152 -37.82 31.23 13.75
C ASP A 152 -37.56 31.96 12.41
N GLY A 153 -38.41 31.76 11.40
CA GLY A 153 -38.18 32.30 10.04
C GLY A 153 -38.44 33.80 9.84
N LEU A 154 -39.01 34.51 10.83
CA LEU A 154 -39.49 35.90 10.67
C LEU A 154 -38.55 36.98 11.22
N GLU A 155 -37.48 36.64 11.96
CA GLU A 155 -36.55 37.65 12.51
C GLU A 155 -35.40 38.02 11.54
N GLU A 156 -34.88 37.10 10.74
CA GLU A 156 -33.70 37.36 9.90
C GLU A 156 -33.99 38.20 8.63
N ALA A 157 -35.22 38.21 8.13
CA ALA A 157 -35.61 38.92 6.91
C ALA A 157 -35.52 40.47 7.00
N SER A 158 -35.31 41.02 8.19
CA SER A 158 -35.31 42.47 8.47
C SER A 158 -33.96 43.18 8.21
N ALA A 159 -32.88 42.44 7.93
CA ALA A 159 -31.52 42.95 8.13
C ALA A 159 -30.77 43.50 6.89
N ALA A 160 -31.23 43.26 5.65
CA ALA A 160 -30.39 43.45 4.45
C ALA A 160 -31.10 44.19 3.28
N SER A 161 -31.36 45.49 3.44
CA SER A 161 -31.85 46.37 2.36
C SER A 161 -31.26 47.78 2.48
N ASN A 162 -30.47 48.22 1.48
CA ASN A 162 -30.20 49.64 1.17
C ASN A 162 -29.32 49.83 -0.09
N SER A 163 -29.62 50.88 -0.89
CA SER A 163 -28.90 51.44 -2.08
C SER A 163 -28.59 50.46 -3.25
N ASP A 164 -29.16 50.53 -4.47
CA ASP A 164 -29.51 51.66 -5.39
C ASP A 164 -28.24 52.23 -6.12
N THR A 165 -28.12 52.31 -7.47
CA THR A 165 -28.96 53.02 -8.46
C THR A 165 -28.71 52.62 -9.93
N GLY A 166 -29.70 52.88 -10.83
CA GLY A 166 -29.46 53.24 -12.25
C GLY A 166 -29.92 52.25 -13.35
N SER A 167 -30.55 52.75 -14.43
CA SER A 167 -31.15 51.93 -15.51
C SER A 167 -31.06 52.54 -16.93
N PRO A 168 -31.21 51.71 -18.00
CA PRO A 168 -31.64 52.14 -19.34
C PRO A 168 -32.99 51.50 -19.74
N LEU A 169 -34.04 52.32 -19.94
CA LEU A 169 -35.44 51.88 -19.78
C LEU A 169 -36.18 51.43 -21.07
N GLU A 170 -35.64 51.64 -22.27
CA GLU A 170 -36.44 51.57 -23.53
C GLU A 170 -36.34 50.23 -24.30
N LYS A 171 -35.89 49.14 -23.67
CA LYS A 171 -35.98 47.78 -24.22
C LYS A 171 -36.73 46.76 -23.35
N GLY A 172 -36.99 47.06 -22.07
CA GLY A 172 -37.78 46.18 -21.19
C GLY A 172 -39.26 46.11 -21.59
N ILE A 173 -39.86 47.26 -21.89
CA ILE A 173 -41.31 47.43 -22.08
C ILE A 173 -41.92 46.47 -23.13
N ALA A 174 -41.19 46.13 -24.19
CA ALA A 174 -41.67 45.18 -25.19
C ALA A 174 -41.63 43.71 -24.70
N ALA A 175 -40.67 43.35 -23.85
CA ALA A 175 -40.57 42.03 -23.25
C ALA A 175 -41.53 41.86 -22.06
N ASP A 176 -41.71 42.91 -21.25
CA ASP A 176 -42.64 42.90 -20.12
C ASP A 176 -44.09 42.68 -20.57
N HIS A 177 -44.49 43.27 -21.71
CA HIS A 177 -45.81 43.00 -22.31
C HIS A 177 -45.95 41.55 -22.80
N ALA A 178 -44.95 41.01 -23.53
CA ALA A 178 -44.99 39.62 -23.99
C ALA A 178 -44.99 38.62 -22.82
N LEU A 179 -44.32 38.94 -21.70
CA LEU A 179 -44.32 38.12 -20.49
C LEU A 179 -45.67 38.21 -19.75
N ALA A 180 -46.29 39.39 -19.69
CA ALA A 180 -47.62 39.58 -19.11
C ALA A 180 -48.71 38.86 -19.93
N ASP A 181 -48.63 38.89 -21.26
CA ASP A 181 -49.53 38.14 -22.14
C ASP A 181 -49.31 36.63 -21.97
N ALA A 182 -48.07 36.13 -21.91
CA ALA A 182 -47.77 34.72 -21.66
C ALA A 182 -48.27 34.23 -20.29
N CYS A 183 -48.11 35.03 -19.23
CA CYS A 183 -48.67 34.73 -17.91
C CYS A 183 -50.22 34.72 -17.94
N SER A 184 -50.83 35.67 -18.63
CA SER A 184 -52.30 35.72 -18.79
C SER A 184 -52.83 34.51 -19.57
N HIS A 185 -52.10 34.08 -20.62
CA HIS A 185 -52.44 32.90 -21.42
C HIS A 185 -52.25 31.60 -20.63
N LEU A 186 -51.25 31.52 -19.74
CA LEU A 186 -51.07 30.41 -18.80
C LEU A 186 -52.20 30.33 -17.76
N CYS A 187 -52.59 31.46 -17.17
CA CYS A 187 -53.73 31.53 -16.24
C CYS A 187 -55.06 31.16 -16.93
N ALA A 188 -55.23 31.51 -18.21
CA ALA A 188 -56.40 31.12 -19.01
C ALA A 188 -56.41 29.61 -19.35
N GLU A 189 -55.28 29.00 -19.73
CA GLU A 189 -55.15 27.55 -19.92
C GLU A 189 -55.36 26.74 -18.63
N LEU A 190 -55.13 27.38 -17.47
CA LEU A 190 -55.34 26.80 -16.15
C LEU A 190 -56.69 27.20 -15.51
N ASP A 191 -57.51 28.02 -16.16
CA ASP A 191 -58.81 28.49 -15.64
C ASP A 191 -58.68 29.08 -14.21
N VAL A 192 -57.89 30.17 -14.11
CA VAL A 192 -57.62 30.94 -12.88
C VAL A 192 -57.84 32.44 -13.15
N GLU A 193 -58.60 33.13 -12.29
CA GLU A 193 -58.89 34.56 -12.43
C GLU A 193 -57.65 35.44 -12.16
N THR A 194 -57.27 36.28 -13.13
CA THR A 194 -56.01 37.03 -13.13
C THR A 194 -55.95 38.25 -12.21
N ASP A 195 -57.09 38.67 -11.62
CA ASP A 195 -57.17 39.85 -10.74
C ASP A 195 -56.98 39.52 -9.23
N GLN A 196 -56.59 38.29 -8.89
CA GLN A 196 -56.34 37.88 -7.50
C GLN A 196 -54.89 38.11 -7.03
N PRO A 197 -54.63 38.27 -5.71
CA PRO A 197 -53.28 38.36 -5.18
C PRO A 197 -52.43 37.12 -5.50
N LEU A 198 -51.14 37.32 -5.74
CA LEU A 198 -50.20 36.26 -6.16
C LEU A 198 -50.19 35.05 -5.20
N GLU A 199 -50.33 35.29 -3.90
CA GLU A 199 -50.40 34.26 -2.85
C GLU A 199 -51.64 33.34 -3.02
N SER A 200 -52.77 33.88 -3.49
CA SER A 200 -53.98 33.13 -3.82
C SER A 200 -53.76 32.25 -5.05
N VAL A 201 -53.20 32.83 -6.12
CA VAL A 201 -52.90 32.14 -7.38
C VAL A 201 -51.90 30.99 -7.16
N VAL A 202 -50.86 31.21 -6.36
CA VAL A 202 -49.90 30.16 -5.98
C VAL A 202 -50.56 29.08 -5.10
N GLY A 203 -51.44 29.46 -4.18
CA GLY A 203 -52.22 28.52 -3.37
C GLY A 203 -53.10 27.58 -4.22
N ASP A 204 -53.82 28.13 -5.20
CA ASP A 204 -54.66 27.35 -6.13
C ASP A 204 -53.84 26.48 -7.09
N LEU A 205 -52.64 26.92 -7.51
CA LEU A 205 -51.73 26.13 -8.33
C LEU A 205 -51.14 24.94 -7.54
N LEU A 206 -50.80 25.13 -6.27
CA LEU A 206 -50.26 24.09 -5.39
C LEU A 206 -51.28 23.01 -5.00
N GLN A 207 -52.58 23.25 -5.19
CA GLN A 207 -53.64 22.26 -4.99
C GLN A 207 -54.05 21.50 -6.26
N ARG A 208 -53.44 21.78 -7.42
CA ARG A 208 -53.76 21.14 -8.71
C ARG A 208 -52.75 20.06 -9.08
N ASP A 209 -53.18 19.12 -9.93
CA ASP A 209 -52.34 18.01 -10.39
C ASP A 209 -51.13 18.51 -11.20
N ALA A 210 -49.92 18.16 -10.75
CA ALA A 210 -48.66 18.62 -11.34
C ALA A 210 -48.48 18.22 -12.81
N VAL A 211 -49.09 17.12 -13.27
CA VAL A 211 -49.05 16.70 -14.69
C VAL A 211 -49.92 17.62 -15.54
N VAL A 212 -51.07 18.07 -15.02
CA VAL A 212 -51.94 19.03 -15.70
C VAL A 212 -51.28 20.40 -15.78
N VAL A 213 -50.67 20.87 -14.67
CA VAL A 213 -49.91 22.12 -14.63
C VAL A 213 -48.71 22.06 -15.59
N GLY A 214 -47.95 20.97 -15.60
CA GLY A 214 -46.83 20.76 -16.51
C GLY A 214 -47.21 20.81 -18.00
N HIS A 215 -48.29 20.13 -18.41
CA HIS A 215 -48.76 20.18 -19.80
C HIS A 215 -49.47 21.49 -20.18
N ALA A 216 -49.93 22.32 -19.23
CA ALA A 216 -50.34 23.69 -19.53
C ALA A 216 -49.11 24.56 -19.84
N ILE A 217 -48.11 24.55 -18.96
CA ILE A 217 -46.84 25.27 -19.13
C ILE A 217 -46.16 24.88 -20.45
N GLU A 218 -46.10 23.59 -20.79
CA GLU A 218 -45.55 23.11 -22.07
C GLU A 218 -46.29 23.71 -23.29
N ARG A 219 -47.62 23.83 -23.24
CA ARG A 219 -48.44 24.35 -24.34
C ARG A 219 -48.32 25.86 -24.46
N THR A 220 -48.35 26.62 -23.37
CA THR A 220 -48.15 28.07 -23.40
C THR A 220 -46.73 28.41 -23.89
N LEU A 221 -45.69 27.72 -23.39
CA LEU A 221 -44.33 27.89 -23.90
C LEU A 221 -44.23 27.57 -25.40
N ARG A 222 -44.86 26.48 -25.87
CA ARG A 222 -44.88 26.13 -27.30
C ARG A 222 -45.63 27.15 -28.17
N ALA A 223 -46.63 27.85 -27.62
CA ALA A 223 -47.37 28.88 -28.33
C ALA A 223 -46.60 30.21 -28.45
N GLU A 224 -45.98 30.68 -27.35
CA GLU A 224 -45.40 32.03 -27.28
C GLU A 224 -43.90 32.12 -27.61
N LEU A 225 -43.16 31.00 -27.61
CA LEU A 225 -41.73 30.99 -27.98
C LEU A 225 -41.40 31.71 -29.31
N PRO A 226 -42.18 31.54 -30.40
CA PRO A 226 -41.91 32.22 -31.67
C PRO A 226 -42.00 33.75 -31.56
N GLN A 227 -42.89 34.27 -30.72
CA GLN A 227 -43.02 35.72 -30.48
C GLN A 227 -41.85 36.24 -29.62
N LEU A 228 -41.50 35.49 -28.56
CA LEU A 228 -40.38 35.82 -27.66
C LEU A 228 -39.01 35.77 -28.34
N LEU A 229 -38.85 35.01 -29.44
CA LEU A 229 -37.59 34.84 -30.15
C LEU A 229 -37.41 35.78 -31.37
N GLY A 230 -38.44 36.55 -31.75
CA GLY A 230 -38.34 37.68 -32.69
C GLY A 230 -37.92 37.31 -34.13
N GLU A 231 -38.88 36.90 -34.96
CA GLU A 231 -38.61 36.51 -36.35
C GLU A 231 -37.94 37.61 -37.21
N GLN A 232 -36.85 37.26 -37.90
CA GLN A 232 -36.50 37.82 -39.20
C GLN A 232 -36.19 36.71 -40.19
N SER A 233 -37.01 36.60 -41.23
CA SER A 233 -36.86 35.65 -42.32
C SER A 233 -35.81 36.10 -43.33
N VAL A 234 -35.02 35.16 -43.85
CA VAL A 234 -34.21 35.35 -45.06
C VAL A 234 -34.33 34.12 -45.95
N ASP A 235 -34.87 34.31 -47.15
CA ASP A 235 -35.13 33.25 -48.13
C ASP A 235 -33.85 32.60 -48.68
N ALA A 236 -33.95 31.31 -49.01
CA ALA A 236 -32.86 30.54 -49.60
C ALA A 236 -33.00 30.43 -51.13
N ALA A 237 -32.35 31.33 -51.88
CA ALA A 237 -32.25 31.23 -53.34
C ALA A 237 -30.89 31.73 -53.87
N GLY A 238 -30.05 30.77 -54.30
CA GLY A 238 -28.82 31.03 -55.06
C GLY A 238 -27.54 31.13 -54.23
N ILE A 239 -26.64 30.16 -54.41
CA ILE A 239 -25.22 30.28 -54.77
C ILE A 239 -24.70 28.85 -54.98
N GLU A 240 -24.92 28.34 -56.19
CA GLU A 240 -23.86 27.57 -56.84
C GLU A 240 -22.88 28.57 -57.49
N ASP A 241 -21.70 28.08 -57.84
CA ASP A 241 -20.58 28.82 -58.44
C ASP A 241 -20.08 30.07 -57.68
N GLN A 242 -19.16 29.83 -56.74
CA GLN A 242 -17.87 30.50 -56.87
C GLN A 242 -16.71 29.65 -56.35
N SER A 243 -16.26 28.74 -57.22
CA SER A 243 -14.96 28.10 -57.01
C SER A 243 -13.82 29.11 -57.24
N ARG A 244 -12.74 29.00 -56.45
CA ARG A 244 -11.43 29.65 -56.66
C ARG A 244 -11.39 31.19 -56.54
N ARG A 245 -10.71 31.69 -55.51
CA ARG A 245 -9.38 32.35 -55.65
C ARG A 245 -8.80 32.86 -54.33
N ARG A 246 -7.47 32.71 -54.20
CA ARG A 246 -6.53 33.45 -53.32
C ARG A 246 -6.75 33.40 -51.80
N GLY A 247 -5.66 33.09 -51.09
CA GLY A 247 -5.39 33.63 -49.76
C GLY A 247 -4.22 34.63 -49.82
N ASP A 248 -3.43 34.64 -48.75
CA ASP A 248 -2.24 35.49 -48.45
C ASP A 248 -2.53 36.86 -47.80
N ARG A 249 -1.67 37.15 -46.80
CA ARG A 249 -1.38 38.41 -46.06
C ARG A 249 -2.21 38.79 -44.83
N SER A 250 -1.43 39.21 -43.83
CA SER A 250 -1.81 39.75 -42.53
C SER A 250 -1.82 41.28 -42.52
N ARG A 251 -2.41 41.87 -41.47
CA ARG A 251 -1.71 42.84 -40.60
C ARG A 251 -2.47 43.15 -39.32
N ASP A 252 -1.71 43.64 -38.34
CA ASP A 252 -2.12 44.06 -37.01
C ASP A 252 -2.86 45.41 -37.02
N ALA A 253 -3.76 45.63 -36.06
CA ALA A 253 -3.75 46.81 -35.17
C ALA A 253 -4.87 46.79 -34.11
N THR A 254 -4.49 47.27 -32.92
CA THR A 254 -5.23 47.92 -31.81
C THR A 254 -6.53 48.68 -32.18
N GLU A 255 -7.50 48.94 -31.27
CA GLU A 255 -7.46 49.06 -29.80
C GLU A 255 -8.88 48.99 -29.13
N ILE A 256 -8.92 48.69 -27.81
CA ILE A 256 -9.91 49.05 -26.75
C ILE A 256 -11.44 49.06 -27.04
N GLY A 257 -12.20 48.36 -26.18
CA GLY A 257 -13.62 48.64 -25.94
C GLY A 257 -14.33 47.59 -25.07
N ALA A 258 -14.62 47.91 -23.79
CA ALA A 258 -15.30 46.99 -22.87
C ALA A 258 -16.83 47.19 -22.88
N ALA A 259 -17.59 46.08 -22.95
CA ALA A 259 -19.05 46.08 -22.80
C ALA A 259 -19.50 44.78 -22.10
N GLN A 260 -19.74 44.84 -20.79
CA GLN A 260 -20.44 43.81 -20.03
C GLN A 260 -21.95 44.10 -20.01
N GLY A 261 -22.78 43.05 -20.00
CA GLY A 261 -24.18 43.15 -19.56
C GLY A 261 -25.25 42.80 -20.59
N ALA A 262 -25.50 41.50 -20.82
CA ALA A 262 -26.69 41.01 -21.53
C ALA A 262 -27.25 39.67 -21.00
N ASP A 263 -26.74 39.13 -19.88
CA ASP A 263 -27.13 37.80 -19.34
C ASP A 263 -27.53 37.87 -17.86
N ARG A 264 -28.77 38.30 -17.57
CA ARG A 264 -29.32 38.29 -16.19
C ARG A 264 -30.79 37.85 -16.03
N PRO A 265 -31.75 38.09 -16.97
CA PRO A 265 -33.12 37.62 -16.78
C PRO A 265 -33.25 36.09 -16.83
N ALA A 266 -32.68 35.45 -17.85
CA ALA A 266 -32.68 33.99 -17.99
C ALA A 266 -31.93 33.31 -16.83
N THR A 267 -30.80 33.89 -16.41
CA THR A 267 -30.00 33.41 -15.27
C THR A 267 -30.77 33.50 -13.96
N ALA A 268 -31.53 34.59 -13.73
CA ALA A 268 -32.35 34.75 -12.54
C ALA A 268 -33.52 33.76 -12.49
N LEU A 269 -34.18 33.51 -13.63
CA LEU A 269 -35.27 32.53 -13.71
C LEU A 269 -34.76 31.08 -13.51
N ALA A 270 -33.59 30.75 -14.08
CA ALA A 270 -32.91 29.48 -13.84
C ALA A 270 -32.46 29.32 -12.38
N LEU A 271 -31.99 30.39 -11.74
CA LEU A 271 -31.62 30.37 -10.33
C LEU A 271 -32.85 30.20 -9.42
N ALA A 272 -33.96 30.88 -9.71
CA ALA A 272 -35.22 30.72 -8.99
C ALA A 272 -35.78 29.29 -9.11
N ALA A 273 -35.73 28.70 -10.32
CA ALA A 273 -36.11 27.30 -10.54
C ALA A 273 -35.18 26.31 -9.81
N THR A 274 -33.90 26.66 -9.63
CA THR A 274 -32.93 25.87 -8.85
C THR A 274 -33.21 25.97 -7.35
N ILE A 275 -33.49 27.18 -6.85
CA ILE A 275 -33.82 27.43 -5.43
C ILE A 275 -35.10 26.69 -5.01
N PHE A 276 -36.10 26.58 -5.90
CA PHE A 276 -37.30 25.77 -5.66
C PHE A 276 -37.08 24.24 -5.71
N LEU A 277 -35.85 23.78 -6.02
CA LEU A 277 -35.50 22.37 -6.18
C LEU A 277 -34.29 21.93 -5.34
N SER A 278 -33.75 22.78 -4.46
CA SER A 278 -32.66 22.40 -3.55
C SER A 278 -32.81 23.00 -2.16
N ASP A 279 -33.15 22.16 -1.17
CA ASP A 279 -32.98 22.48 0.25
C ASP A 279 -32.40 21.28 1.01
N ALA A 280 -31.08 21.34 1.25
CA ALA A 280 -30.32 20.37 2.06
C ALA A 280 -28.91 20.90 2.44
N VAL A 281 -28.76 22.19 2.79
CA VAL A 281 -27.48 22.73 3.32
C VAL A 281 -27.72 23.54 4.61
N ALA A 282 -28.18 22.84 5.65
CA ALA A 282 -28.33 23.36 7.00
C ALA A 282 -27.94 22.29 8.06
N GLY A 283 -26.72 21.75 7.94
CA GLY A 283 -26.29 20.51 8.62
C GLY A 283 -24.90 20.56 9.28
N ASP A 284 -24.52 21.72 9.82
CA ASP A 284 -23.37 22.02 10.71
C ASP A 284 -22.16 22.82 10.12
N ARG A 285 -21.39 23.43 11.03
CA ARG A 285 -20.59 24.65 10.84
C ARG A 285 -19.13 24.38 10.44
N SER A 286 -18.87 24.16 9.16
CA SER A 286 -17.50 23.92 8.65
C SER A 286 -16.91 25.02 7.75
N LEU A 287 -17.73 25.76 6.98
CA LEU A 287 -17.21 26.71 5.96
C LEU A 287 -16.87 28.12 6.47
N ALA A 288 -17.39 28.55 7.62
CA ALA A 288 -17.13 29.88 8.19
C ALA A 288 -15.77 30.00 8.95
N ARG A 289 -14.81 29.12 8.67
CA ARG A 289 -13.45 29.15 9.28
C ARG A 289 -12.31 29.27 8.27
N LEU A 290 -12.59 29.31 6.96
CA LEU A 290 -11.57 29.55 5.94
C LEU A 290 -11.61 31.01 5.46
N LEU A 291 -10.86 31.84 6.21
CA LEU A 291 -10.46 33.23 5.89
C LEU A 291 -11.59 34.29 5.99
N PRO A 292 -11.26 35.60 6.20
CA PRO A 292 -9.92 36.18 6.27
C PRO A 292 -9.60 36.89 7.61
N ILE A 293 -8.39 36.64 8.15
CA ILE A 293 -7.67 37.65 8.94
C ILE A 293 -6.22 37.71 8.46
N SER A 294 -5.86 38.86 7.89
CA SER A 294 -4.51 39.39 7.88
C SER A 294 -4.59 40.81 8.44
N PRO A 295 -3.61 41.23 9.24
CA PRO A 295 -3.29 42.66 9.24
C PRO A 295 -1.77 42.95 9.18
N THR A 296 -1.48 44.11 8.59
CA THR A 296 -0.30 44.96 8.87
C THR A 296 1.09 44.34 8.74
N LEU A 297 1.61 44.38 7.51
CA LEU A 297 3.01 44.78 7.27
C LEU A 297 3.16 46.28 7.56
N THR A 298 3.93 46.65 8.59
CA THR A 298 4.52 48.01 8.73
C THR A 298 5.85 47.95 9.47
N ASP A 299 6.89 48.52 8.85
CA ASP A 299 8.24 48.81 9.36
C ASP A 299 9.14 47.68 9.91
N GLY A 300 10.43 47.71 9.53
CA GLY A 300 11.51 47.32 10.45
C GLY A 300 12.44 46.14 10.14
N GLY A 301 13.10 46.11 8.97
CA GLY A 301 14.49 45.63 8.87
C GLY A 301 14.79 44.14 8.61
N SER A 302 15.81 43.93 7.75
CA SER A 302 16.67 42.74 7.55
C SER A 302 16.07 41.36 7.21
N GLU A 303 16.54 40.81 6.09
CA GLU A 303 16.83 39.37 5.85
C GLU A 303 15.66 38.37 5.94
N THR A 304 14.74 38.47 4.97
CA THR A 304 14.05 37.27 4.44
C THR A 304 15.07 36.27 3.89
N THR A 305 14.92 34.99 4.21
CA THR A 305 15.95 33.99 3.91
C THR A 305 15.82 33.43 2.50
N LEU A 306 16.92 32.88 1.95
CA LEU A 306 16.95 32.31 0.60
C LEU A 306 15.91 31.18 0.40
N LEU A 307 15.54 30.47 1.46
CA LEU A 307 14.57 29.38 1.42
C LEU A 307 13.16 29.86 1.07
N GLU A 308 12.74 31.03 1.59
CA GLU A 308 11.42 31.61 1.28
C GLU A 308 11.32 32.02 -0.19
N ARG A 309 12.41 32.55 -0.77
CA ARG A 309 12.47 32.86 -2.21
C ARG A 309 12.50 31.60 -3.05
N ALA A 310 13.29 30.59 -2.68
CA ALA A 310 13.32 29.32 -3.39
C ALA A 310 11.93 28.63 -3.40
N LEU A 311 11.17 28.70 -2.30
CA LEU A 311 9.80 28.20 -2.24
C LEU A 311 8.83 29.02 -3.11
N LEU A 312 8.91 30.35 -3.06
CA LEU A 312 8.07 31.21 -3.91
C LEU A 312 8.39 31.09 -5.41
N GLU A 313 9.66 30.94 -5.78
CA GLU A 313 10.11 30.72 -7.16
C GLU A 313 9.70 29.32 -7.66
N ALA A 314 9.89 28.27 -6.85
CA ALA A 314 9.44 26.91 -7.17
C ALA A 314 7.91 26.80 -7.31
N CYS A 315 7.14 27.62 -6.58
CA CYS A 315 5.68 27.68 -6.71
C CYS A 315 5.17 28.59 -7.85
N SER A 316 6.03 29.35 -8.55
CA SER A 316 5.58 30.38 -9.52
C SER A 316 5.99 30.16 -10.98
N SER A 317 6.89 29.22 -11.30
CA SER A 317 7.06 28.70 -12.67
C SER A 317 7.81 27.36 -12.70
N PRO A 318 7.44 26.43 -13.61
CA PRO A 318 7.60 26.66 -15.05
C PRO A 318 6.27 26.74 -15.84
N LEU A 319 5.69 27.94 -15.95
CA LEU A 319 4.53 28.19 -16.82
C LEU A 319 4.60 29.51 -17.63
N LEU A 320 5.64 30.32 -17.45
CA LEU A 320 5.75 31.66 -18.06
C LEU A 320 6.99 31.87 -18.94
N GLU A 321 7.33 30.92 -19.82
CA GLU A 321 8.24 31.22 -20.94
C GLU A 321 7.95 30.45 -22.25
N THR A 322 6.74 30.57 -22.77
CA THR A 322 6.48 30.56 -24.23
C THR A 322 5.12 31.17 -24.56
N GLY A 323 5.03 31.91 -25.66
CA GLY A 323 3.81 32.59 -26.09
C GLY A 323 2.78 31.65 -26.74
N GLY A 324 2.08 30.86 -25.93
CA GLY A 324 0.94 30.04 -26.31
C GLY A 324 -0.01 29.91 -25.13
N GLY A 325 -1.32 29.94 -25.39
CA GLY A 325 -2.32 29.77 -24.31
C GLY A 325 -2.23 28.37 -23.70
N VAL A 326 -2.30 28.28 -22.37
CA VAL A 326 -2.47 26.99 -21.68
C VAL A 326 -3.83 26.43 -22.08
N ASP A 327 -3.83 25.33 -22.81
CA ASP A 327 -5.06 24.64 -23.22
C ASP A 327 -5.65 23.90 -22.01
N LEU A 328 -6.64 24.53 -21.37
CA LEU A 328 -7.31 24.00 -20.18
C LEU A 328 -8.21 22.80 -20.48
N ASP A 329 -8.56 22.55 -21.74
CA ASP A 329 -9.29 21.33 -22.13
C ASP A 329 -8.34 20.13 -22.28
N ALA A 330 -7.06 20.35 -22.64
CA ALA A 330 -6.03 19.32 -22.60
C ALA A 330 -5.71 18.83 -21.17
N LEU A 331 -6.00 19.63 -20.14
CA LEU A 331 -5.97 19.22 -18.72
C LEU A 331 -7.23 18.49 -18.25
N ARG A 332 -8.21 18.25 -19.14
CA ARG A 332 -9.47 17.56 -18.85
C ARG A 332 -9.66 16.26 -19.65
N SER A 333 -8.86 16.04 -20.70
CA SER A 333 -8.80 14.75 -21.41
C SER A 333 -7.80 13.81 -20.72
N GLU A 334 -8.32 12.91 -19.90
CA GLU A 334 -7.60 11.86 -19.15
C GLU A 334 -6.64 12.36 -18.04
N SER A 335 -6.16 11.41 -17.23
CA SER A 335 -5.05 11.55 -16.27
C SER A 335 -5.24 12.26 -14.92
N THR A 336 -6.44 12.67 -14.47
CA THR A 336 -6.64 13.23 -13.10
C THR A 336 -6.04 12.34 -12.00
N GLY A 337 -6.23 11.02 -12.08
CA GLY A 337 -5.62 10.05 -11.17
C GLY A 337 -4.10 9.95 -11.31
N SER A 338 -3.57 10.01 -12.52
CA SER A 338 -2.12 9.98 -12.78
C SER A 338 -1.43 11.26 -12.29
N VAL A 339 -2.07 12.42 -12.40
CA VAL A 339 -1.59 13.70 -11.84
C VAL A 339 -1.58 13.63 -10.31
N ALA A 340 -2.62 13.10 -9.68
CA ALA A 340 -2.66 12.88 -8.23
C ALA A 340 -1.55 11.90 -7.79
N LEU A 341 -1.29 10.84 -8.56
CA LEU A 341 -0.22 9.88 -8.31
C LEU A 341 1.17 10.52 -8.40
N VAL A 342 1.44 11.32 -9.44
CA VAL A 342 2.71 12.05 -9.59
C VAL A 342 2.88 13.09 -8.48
N ALA A 343 1.81 13.81 -8.10
CA ALA A 343 1.85 14.76 -7.00
C ALA A 343 2.17 14.08 -5.66
N LEU A 344 1.56 12.93 -5.38
CA LEU A 344 1.84 12.11 -4.19
C LEU A 344 3.30 11.59 -4.18
N PHE A 345 3.80 11.11 -5.32
CA PHE A 345 5.19 10.68 -5.45
C PHE A 345 6.18 11.82 -5.17
N VAL A 346 5.94 13.01 -5.71
CA VAL A 346 6.77 14.21 -5.45
C VAL A 346 6.67 14.64 -4.00
N ALA A 347 5.46 14.65 -3.41
CA ALA A 347 5.27 14.98 -2.00
C ALA A 347 6.02 14.01 -1.07
N ASN A 348 5.97 12.70 -1.36
CA ASN A 348 6.72 11.68 -0.63
C ASN A 348 8.24 11.86 -0.79
N LEU A 349 8.75 12.16 -1.99
CA LEU A 349 10.18 12.45 -2.19
C LEU A 349 10.63 13.71 -1.43
N VAL A 350 9.80 14.76 -1.36
CA VAL A 350 10.09 15.97 -0.58
C VAL A 350 10.06 15.67 0.92
N ALA A 351 9.06 14.94 1.41
CA ALA A 351 8.95 14.56 2.82
C ALA A 351 10.13 13.68 3.27
N MET A 352 10.48 12.65 2.47
CA MET A 352 11.58 11.75 2.79
C MET A 352 12.96 12.37 2.56
N GLY A 353 13.10 13.31 1.62
CA GLY A 353 14.32 14.11 1.44
C GLY A 353 14.55 15.10 2.58
N LEU A 354 13.51 15.79 3.04
CA LEU A 354 13.54 16.63 4.25
C LEU A 354 13.85 15.76 5.48
N GLY A 355 13.20 14.60 5.60
CA GLY A 355 13.46 13.62 6.64
C GLY A 355 14.90 13.12 6.65
N ALA A 356 15.52 12.90 5.49
CA ALA A 356 16.92 12.53 5.36
C ALA A 356 17.87 13.64 5.86
N TRP A 357 17.61 14.90 5.49
CA TRP A 357 18.39 16.05 5.94
C TRP A 357 18.31 16.24 7.46
N ILE A 358 17.10 16.29 8.04
CA ILE A 358 16.92 16.43 9.49
C ILE A 358 17.54 15.22 10.24
N SER A 359 17.42 14.02 9.67
CA SER A 359 18.05 12.81 10.24
C SER A 359 19.57 12.86 10.24
N HIS A 360 20.19 13.52 9.25
CA HIS A 360 21.63 13.72 9.20
C HIS A 360 22.10 14.81 10.19
N GLU A 361 21.33 15.89 10.38
CA GLU A 361 21.67 16.95 11.35
C GLU A 361 21.42 16.54 12.81
N ARG A 362 20.40 15.70 13.05
CA ARG A 362 20.00 15.23 14.40
C ARG A 362 20.41 13.78 14.70
N ALA A 363 21.34 13.23 13.94
CA ALA A 363 21.95 11.93 14.25
C ALA A 363 22.66 11.96 15.61
N PRO A 364 22.83 10.82 16.30
CA PRO A 364 23.59 10.77 17.54
C PRO A 364 25.06 11.13 17.26
N PRO A 365 25.66 12.10 17.97
CA PRO A 365 27.03 12.51 17.69
C PRO A 365 28.01 11.39 18.04
N ILE A 366 29.12 11.34 17.31
CA ILE A 366 30.32 10.61 17.75
C ILE A 366 31.21 11.67 18.42
N PRO A 367 31.44 11.63 19.74
CA PRO A 367 32.33 12.58 20.40
C PRO A 367 33.76 12.48 19.86
N ASP A 368 34.44 13.63 19.69
CA ASP A 368 35.86 13.70 19.30
C ASP A 368 36.71 12.87 20.27
N GLU A 369 36.41 13.02 21.57
CA GLU A 369 37.01 12.28 22.67
C GLU A 369 35.97 11.94 23.75
N ILE A 370 36.14 10.77 24.39
CA ILE A 370 35.50 10.41 25.64
C ILE A 370 36.57 10.41 26.74
N ARG A 371 36.44 11.30 27.74
CA ARG A 371 37.45 11.50 28.79
C ARG A 371 37.00 10.98 30.16
N GLY A 372 37.92 10.39 30.90
CA GLY A 372 37.72 10.05 32.31
C GLY A 372 37.72 11.28 33.25
N PRO A 373 37.47 11.09 34.56
CA PRO A 373 37.46 12.18 35.54
C PRO A 373 38.80 12.93 35.61
N ASP A 374 39.89 12.19 35.42
CA ASP A 374 41.29 12.59 35.38
C ASP A 374 41.63 13.51 34.18
N GLY A 375 40.75 13.58 33.18
CA GLY A 375 41.01 14.25 31.89
C GLY A 375 41.75 13.39 30.86
N GLU A 376 42.10 12.14 31.19
CA GLU A 376 42.65 11.14 30.25
C GLU A 376 41.60 10.80 29.18
N ALA A 377 42.01 10.77 27.91
CA ALA A 377 41.18 10.31 26.80
C ALA A 377 41.16 8.78 26.74
N ILE A 378 39.96 8.19 26.80
CA ILE A 378 39.74 6.74 26.82
C ILE A 378 39.40 6.22 25.42
N VAL A 379 38.59 6.99 24.67
CA VAL A 379 38.11 6.69 23.33
C VAL A 379 38.19 7.97 22.48
N THR A 380 38.44 7.84 21.18
CA THR A 380 38.36 8.93 20.20
C THR A 380 37.31 8.61 19.13
N ALA A 381 36.86 9.62 18.39
CA ALA A 381 36.00 9.41 17.22
C ALA A 381 36.61 8.43 16.20
N GLU A 382 37.94 8.47 16.01
CA GLU A 382 38.67 7.57 15.13
C GLU A 382 38.58 6.10 15.60
N HIS A 383 38.67 5.84 16.91
CA HIS A 383 38.51 4.49 17.45
C HIS A 383 37.09 3.94 17.22
N VAL A 384 36.06 4.78 17.40
CA VAL A 384 34.65 4.39 17.15
C VAL A 384 34.42 4.10 15.66
N GLN A 385 34.97 4.92 14.76
CA GLN A 385 34.87 4.71 13.31
C GLN A 385 35.64 3.47 12.84
N LEU A 386 36.87 3.24 13.34
CA LEU A 386 37.63 2.01 13.07
C LEU A 386 36.89 0.78 13.61
N GLY A 387 36.23 0.90 14.77
CA GLY A 387 35.36 -0.12 15.34
C GLY A 387 34.17 -0.48 14.45
N LYS A 388 33.48 0.52 13.89
CA LYS A 388 32.42 0.30 12.89
C LYS A 388 32.97 -0.39 11.63
N LYS A 389 34.11 0.07 11.11
CA LYS A 389 34.77 -0.56 9.95
C LYS A 389 35.13 -2.02 10.21
N ALA A 390 35.68 -2.34 11.38
CA ALA A 390 36.01 -3.70 11.79
C ALA A 390 34.74 -4.57 11.99
N PHE A 391 33.67 -4.03 12.58
CA PHE A 391 32.37 -4.69 12.68
C PHE A 391 31.81 -5.08 11.31
N GLN A 392 31.86 -4.15 10.35
CA GLN A 392 31.42 -4.38 8.96
C GLN A 392 32.33 -5.39 8.23
N ALA A 393 33.65 -5.21 8.27
CA ALA A 393 34.60 -6.06 7.54
C ALA A 393 34.57 -7.54 7.96
N ASN A 394 34.37 -7.81 9.26
CA ASN A 394 34.21 -9.18 9.78
C ASN A 394 32.76 -9.70 9.67
N GLY A 395 31.82 -8.89 9.16
CA GLY A 395 30.43 -9.29 8.93
C GLY A 395 29.62 -9.57 10.20
N LEU A 396 29.91 -8.88 11.31
CA LEU A 396 29.31 -9.17 12.62
C LEU A 396 27.79 -8.96 12.67
N MET A 397 27.23 -8.07 11.83
CA MET A 397 25.77 -7.92 11.66
C MET A 397 25.08 -9.17 11.09
N ASN A 398 25.84 -10.11 10.51
CA ASN A 398 25.34 -11.42 10.10
C ASN A 398 25.63 -12.53 11.13
N LEU A 399 26.28 -12.22 12.26
CA LEU A 399 26.46 -13.12 13.40
C LEU A 399 25.49 -12.77 14.53
N GLY A 400 25.56 -11.54 15.04
CA GLY A 400 24.60 -10.93 15.97
C GLY A 400 23.94 -9.69 15.37
N SER A 401 23.39 -8.81 16.20
CA SER A 401 22.75 -7.55 15.77
C SER A 401 23.44 -6.32 16.37
N ILE A 402 23.11 -5.14 15.83
CA ILE A 402 23.45 -3.84 16.40
C ILE A 402 22.20 -2.96 16.28
N LEU A 403 21.79 -2.27 17.36
CA LEU A 403 20.51 -1.54 17.40
C LEU A 403 19.30 -2.42 17.00
N GLY A 404 19.34 -3.70 17.36
CA GLY A 404 18.35 -4.74 17.05
C GLY A 404 18.40 -5.27 15.61
N ASN A 405 19.07 -4.57 14.69
CA ASN A 405 19.14 -4.93 13.28
C ASN A 405 20.29 -5.91 12.99
N GLY A 406 20.03 -6.94 12.18
CA GLY A 406 20.98 -8.00 11.85
C GLY A 406 20.56 -9.40 12.30
N SER A 407 21.52 -10.18 12.78
CA SER A 407 21.37 -11.61 13.05
C SER A 407 20.94 -11.94 14.49
N TYR A 408 20.38 -13.15 14.66
CA TYR A 408 19.80 -13.63 15.91
C TYR A 408 20.61 -14.74 16.59
N PHE A 409 21.77 -15.10 16.03
CA PHE A 409 22.59 -16.25 16.48
C PHE A 409 23.59 -15.89 17.59
N GLY A 410 24.22 -14.73 17.46
CA GLY A 410 24.92 -14.04 18.54
C GLY A 410 24.01 -13.04 19.27
N VAL A 411 24.62 -12.29 20.18
CA VAL A 411 23.97 -11.22 20.95
C VAL A 411 23.65 -9.99 20.09
N ASP A 412 22.81 -9.10 20.62
CA ASP A 412 22.83 -7.71 20.16
C ASP A 412 24.00 -6.96 20.83
N LEU A 413 24.89 -6.35 20.04
CA LEU A 413 26.10 -5.70 20.54
C LEU A 413 25.82 -4.41 21.30
N THR A 414 24.69 -3.74 21.05
CA THR A 414 24.28 -2.54 21.80
C THR A 414 23.77 -2.96 23.18
N ALA A 415 22.90 -3.97 23.24
CA ALA A 415 22.35 -4.48 24.49
C ALA A 415 23.40 -5.20 25.36
N ASP A 416 24.28 -6.02 24.77
CA ASP A 416 25.37 -6.71 25.49
C ASP A 416 26.37 -5.71 26.09
N ALA A 417 26.79 -4.68 25.34
CA ALA A 417 27.63 -3.62 25.87
C ALA A 417 26.92 -2.78 26.96
N LEU A 418 25.63 -2.48 26.80
CA LEU A 418 24.84 -1.71 27.77
C LEU A 418 24.64 -2.48 29.10
N ALA A 419 24.33 -3.78 29.03
CA ALA A 419 24.19 -4.65 30.19
C ALA A 419 25.54 -4.84 30.91
N LEU A 420 26.62 -5.17 30.17
CA LEU A 420 27.98 -5.28 30.73
C LEU A 420 28.46 -3.97 31.36
N LYS A 421 28.06 -2.80 30.83
CA LYS A 421 28.39 -1.50 31.40
C LYS A 421 27.82 -1.37 32.81
N ALA A 422 26.53 -1.68 33.00
CA ALA A 422 25.92 -1.66 34.34
C ALA A 422 26.44 -2.78 35.25
N GLU A 423 26.73 -3.99 34.74
CA GLU A 423 27.36 -5.07 35.50
C GLU A 423 28.68 -4.60 36.13
N PHE A 424 29.64 -4.15 35.31
CA PHE A 424 30.96 -3.75 35.80
C PHE A 424 30.94 -2.45 36.62
N MET A 425 30.00 -1.53 36.38
CA MET A 425 29.79 -0.38 37.27
C MET A 425 29.25 -0.80 38.66
N ARG A 426 28.36 -1.79 38.72
CA ARG A 426 27.84 -2.36 39.97
C ARG A 426 28.93 -3.13 40.73
N GLU A 427 29.74 -3.93 40.03
CA GLU A 427 30.92 -4.57 40.61
C GLU A 427 31.91 -3.55 41.21
N TYR A 428 32.19 -2.46 40.49
CA TYR A 428 33.11 -1.42 40.92
C TYR A 428 32.68 -0.82 42.28
N TYR A 429 31.39 -0.52 42.45
CA TYR A 429 30.87 -0.01 43.72
C TYR A 429 30.69 -1.08 44.80
N ALA A 430 30.47 -2.35 44.45
CA ALA A 430 30.49 -3.45 45.40
C ALA A 430 31.89 -3.64 46.01
N ARG A 431 32.94 -3.59 45.17
CA ARG A 431 34.34 -3.65 45.61
C ARG A 431 34.74 -2.45 46.47
N GLN A 432 34.24 -1.25 46.18
CA GLN A 432 34.42 -0.08 47.06
C GLN A 432 33.76 -0.24 48.44
N ARG A 433 32.71 -1.06 48.57
CA ARG A 433 32.05 -1.41 49.84
C ARG A 433 32.64 -2.65 50.52
N GLY A 434 33.59 -3.35 49.88
CA GLY A 434 34.26 -4.53 50.43
C GLY A 434 33.58 -5.87 50.12
N ALA A 435 32.69 -5.93 49.11
CA ALA A 435 32.15 -7.18 48.57
C ALA A 435 32.79 -7.51 47.21
N ASP A 436 33.09 -8.79 46.95
CA ASP A 436 33.75 -9.23 45.72
C ASP A 436 32.82 -9.18 44.48
N THR A 437 31.51 -9.36 44.69
CA THR A 437 30.44 -9.25 43.67
C THR A 437 29.28 -8.38 44.18
N PHE A 438 28.41 -7.96 43.26
CA PHE A 438 27.21 -7.17 43.58
C PHE A 438 26.22 -7.94 44.46
N GLU A 439 26.06 -9.25 44.23
CA GLU A 439 25.15 -10.15 44.96
C GLU A 439 25.61 -10.39 46.40
N GLY A 440 26.91 -10.22 46.68
CA GLY A 440 27.50 -10.36 48.01
C GLY A 440 27.22 -9.19 48.96
N LEU A 441 26.71 -8.06 48.46
CA LEU A 441 26.26 -6.92 49.28
C LEU A 441 24.93 -7.23 49.98
N ALA A 442 24.67 -6.56 51.11
CA ALA A 442 23.36 -6.57 51.75
C ALA A 442 22.28 -5.89 50.88
N ASP A 443 21.01 -6.25 51.05
CA ASP A 443 19.89 -5.83 50.19
C ASP A 443 19.77 -4.32 50.03
N ASP A 444 19.85 -3.56 51.14
CA ASP A 444 19.83 -2.09 51.12
C ASP A 444 21.05 -1.49 50.37
N GLU A 445 22.20 -2.17 50.42
CA GLU A 445 23.41 -1.75 49.72
C GLU A 445 23.35 -2.08 48.22
N ARG A 446 22.76 -3.23 47.85
CA ARG A 446 22.47 -3.56 46.44
C ARG A 446 21.53 -2.53 45.83
N ALA A 447 20.48 -2.15 46.54
CA ALA A 447 19.58 -1.07 46.12
C ALA A 447 20.32 0.26 45.94
N ALA A 448 21.11 0.70 46.94
CA ALA A 448 21.86 1.95 46.89
C ALA A 448 22.99 1.96 45.83
N VAL A 449 23.52 0.80 45.43
CA VAL A 449 24.47 0.68 44.31
C VAL A 449 23.75 0.67 42.96
N ALA A 450 22.63 -0.03 42.82
CA ALA A 450 21.84 -0.03 41.59
C ALA A 450 21.31 1.37 41.26
N GLU A 451 20.69 2.05 42.23
CA GLU A 451 20.18 3.42 42.08
C GLU A 451 21.30 4.44 41.79
N ARG A 452 22.51 4.20 42.29
CA ARG A 452 23.69 5.02 41.94
C ARG A 452 24.10 4.81 40.49
N VAL A 453 24.22 3.56 40.03
CA VAL A 453 24.65 3.25 38.66
C VAL A 453 23.63 3.75 37.64
N GLU A 454 22.33 3.62 37.94
CA GLU A 454 21.26 4.18 37.12
C GLU A 454 21.37 5.71 37.03
N ARG A 455 21.62 6.43 38.14
CA ARG A 455 21.85 7.89 38.14
C ARG A 455 23.21 8.37 37.61
N GLU A 456 24.13 7.45 37.29
CA GLU A 456 25.37 7.75 36.56
C GLU A 456 25.27 7.38 35.07
N LEU A 457 24.17 6.74 34.65
CA LEU A 457 23.86 6.42 33.25
C LEU A 457 22.74 7.32 32.70
N ASP A 458 21.79 7.75 33.54
CA ASP A 458 20.83 8.83 33.26
C ASP A 458 21.59 10.16 33.14
N ALA A 459 22.01 10.47 31.92
CA ALA A 459 22.90 11.57 31.60
C ALA A 459 22.44 12.26 30.32
N ASP A 460 22.49 13.59 30.31
CA ASP A 460 22.18 14.39 29.13
C ASP A 460 23.33 14.37 28.12
N ALA A 461 23.00 14.49 26.84
CA ALA A 461 24.00 14.66 25.78
C ALA A 461 24.89 15.90 26.01
N PRO A 462 26.20 15.83 25.72
CA PRO A 462 27.11 16.92 26.02
C PRO A 462 26.90 18.14 25.10
N ASP A 463 26.97 19.35 25.67
CA ASP A 463 26.92 20.65 24.96
C ASP A 463 28.08 20.89 23.96
N GLY A 464 28.98 19.92 23.78
CA GLY A 464 30.16 20.02 22.94
C GLY A 464 30.79 18.66 22.64
N SER A 465 31.85 18.63 21.85
CA SER A 465 32.37 17.39 21.24
C SER A 465 33.13 16.44 22.18
N VAL A 466 33.20 16.72 23.49
CA VAL A 466 33.90 15.88 24.48
C VAL A 466 32.90 15.32 25.50
N ALA A 467 32.68 14.01 25.45
CA ALA A 467 31.91 13.30 26.47
C ALA A 467 32.78 13.01 27.70
N ARG A 468 32.14 12.85 28.87
CA ARG A 468 32.81 12.58 30.14
C ARG A 468 32.26 11.30 30.76
N TYR A 469 33.15 10.45 31.27
CA TYR A 469 32.83 9.23 31.98
C TYR A 469 33.13 9.33 33.47
N SER A 470 32.26 8.73 34.29
CA SER A 470 32.51 8.35 35.68
C SER A 470 33.71 7.40 35.80
N ALA A 471 34.36 7.37 36.97
CA ALA A 471 35.41 6.40 37.27
C ALA A 471 34.92 4.93 37.14
N ALA A 472 33.63 4.68 37.39
CA ALA A 472 33.02 3.37 37.20
C ALA A 472 32.79 3.05 35.71
N GLU A 473 32.39 4.04 34.90
CA GLU A 473 32.26 3.87 33.44
C GLU A 473 33.61 3.61 32.78
N VAL A 474 34.67 4.32 33.19
CA VAL A 474 36.04 4.06 32.69
C VAL A 474 36.50 2.64 33.05
N HIS A 475 36.15 2.13 34.24
CA HIS A 475 36.41 0.74 34.60
C HIS A 475 35.62 -0.23 33.72
N ALA A 476 34.31 0.00 33.58
CA ALA A 476 33.43 -0.84 32.78
C ALA A 476 33.83 -0.90 31.31
N HIS A 477 34.13 0.23 30.68
CA HIS A 477 34.54 0.30 29.27
C HIS A 477 35.83 -0.49 29.02
N ARG A 478 36.83 -0.37 29.93
CA ARG A 478 38.06 -1.18 29.87
C ARG A 478 37.77 -2.68 30.02
N ARG A 479 36.82 -3.08 30.87
CA ARG A 479 36.40 -4.49 31.03
C ARG A 479 35.55 -5.03 29.86
N ILE A 480 34.78 -4.19 29.17
CA ILE A 480 34.05 -4.56 27.94
C ILE A 480 35.03 -4.81 26.80
N ARG A 481 36.08 -3.97 26.66
CA ARG A 481 37.19 -4.20 25.73
C ARG A 481 37.82 -5.57 25.93
N ASP A 482 38.24 -5.90 27.15
CA ASP A 482 38.80 -7.22 27.50
C ASP A 482 37.84 -8.34 27.04
N ARG A 483 36.56 -8.26 27.45
CA ARG A 483 35.52 -9.26 27.13
C ARG A 483 35.31 -9.45 25.62
N TYR A 484 35.46 -8.40 24.82
CA TYR A 484 35.29 -8.45 23.37
C TYR A 484 36.53 -9.04 22.67
N VAL A 485 37.74 -8.79 23.19
CA VAL A 485 38.96 -9.48 22.74
C VAL A 485 38.86 -10.98 23.04
N ASP A 486 38.52 -11.36 24.28
CA ASP A 486 38.26 -12.76 24.67
C ASP A 486 37.28 -13.44 23.69
N ARG A 487 36.14 -12.80 23.44
CA ARG A 487 35.02 -13.39 22.69
C ARG A 487 35.25 -13.45 21.17
N TYR A 488 35.84 -12.42 20.56
CA TYR A 488 35.88 -12.24 19.10
C TYR A 488 37.27 -12.42 18.47
N HIS A 489 38.35 -12.22 19.22
CA HIS A 489 39.72 -12.49 18.76
C HIS A 489 40.18 -13.87 19.25
N ASP A 490 40.20 -14.10 20.56
CA ASP A 490 40.68 -15.37 21.13
C ASP A 490 39.70 -16.52 20.82
N GLY A 491 38.40 -16.23 20.90
CA GLY A 491 37.32 -17.04 20.32
C GLY A 491 36.39 -17.68 21.35
N ALA A 492 35.13 -17.86 20.95
CA ALA A 492 34.06 -18.40 21.78
C ALA A 492 33.34 -19.55 21.03
N PRO A 493 33.90 -20.78 21.03
CA PRO A 493 33.36 -21.91 20.26
C PRO A 493 31.92 -22.27 20.64
N GLU A 494 31.56 -22.14 21.91
CA GLU A 494 30.20 -22.34 22.41
C GLU A 494 29.19 -21.33 21.85
N ARG A 495 29.65 -20.14 21.43
CA ARG A 495 28.86 -19.15 20.70
C ARG A 495 28.88 -19.36 19.18
N GLY A 496 29.66 -20.33 18.68
CA GLY A 496 29.91 -20.55 17.25
C GLY A 496 30.95 -19.59 16.66
N ILE A 497 31.82 -19.01 17.50
CA ILE A 497 32.85 -18.04 17.10
C ILE A 497 34.22 -18.73 17.13
N PRO A 498 34.87 -18.97 15.98
CA PRO A 498 36.20 -19.57 15.94
C PRO A 498 37.28 -18.61 16.46
N SER A 499 38.40 -19.17 16.92
CA SER A 499 39.59 -18.38 17.25
C SER A 499 40.12 -17.66 16.01
N GLY A 500 40.48 -16.38 16.16
CA GLY A 500 40.86 -15.49 15.07
C GLY A 500 39.70 -15.06 14.16
N PHE A 501 38.45 -15.11 14.62
CA PHE A 501 37.29 -14.62 13.84
C PHE A 501 37.44 -13.13 13.49
N VAL A 502 37.82 -12.29 14.46
CA VAL A 502 38.44 -10.98 14.21
C VAL A 502 39.95 -11.18 14.25
N GLY A 503 40.64 -10.91 13.14
CA GLY A 503 42.06 -11.23 12.96
C GLY A 503 43.07 -10.34 13.71
N SER A 504 42.61 -9.42 14.56
CA SER A 504 43.44 -8.53 15.38
C SER A 504 42.76 -8.23 16.72
N ALA A 505 43.52 -8.32 17.82
CA ALA A 505 43.03 -7.98 19.15
C ALA A 505 42.66 -6.49 19.26
N ASP A 506 43.40 -5.58 18.58
CA ASP A 506 43.01 -4.17 18.52
C ASP A 506 41.66 -4.00 17.81
N HIS A 507 41.41 -4.70 16.70
CA HIS A 507 40.12 -4.60 16.01
C HIS A 507 38.95 -5.09 16.86
N ALA A 508 39.16 -6.10 17.71
CA ALA A 508 38.18 -6.51 18.72
C ALA A 508 37.99 -5.44 19.82
N GLU A 509 39.07 -4.76 20.25
CA GLU A 509 39.01 -3.60 21.15
C GLU A 509 38.23 -2.42 20.54
N ARG A 510 38.45 -2.09 19.26
CA ARG A 510 37.70 -1.03 18.56
C ARG A 510 36.24 -1.41 18.31
N ILE A 511 35.94 -2.69 18.04
CA ILE A 511 34.54 -3.17 17.99
C ILE A 511 33.85 -2.97 19.35
N ALA A 512 34.57 -3.11 20.47
CA ALA A 512 34.06 -2.75 21.79
C ALA A 512 33.84 -1.23 21.94
N ASP A 513 34.76 -0.38 21.45
CA ASP A 513 34.56 1.08 21.43
C ASP A 513 33.31 1.50 20.65
N PHE A 514 33.07 0.88 19.48
CA PHE A 514 31.86 1.10 18.69
C PHE A 514 30.58 0.61 19.40
N ALA A 515 30.62 -0.59 19.99
CA ALA A 515 29.49 -1.12 20.75
C ALA A 515 29.16 -0.23 21.96
N CYS A 516 30.17 0.19 22.73
CA CYS A 516 30.03 1.15 23.84
C CYS A 516 29.48 2.51 23.39
N TRP A 517 29.84 3.01 22.19
CA TRP A 517 29.22 4.23 21.64
C TRP A 517 27.73 4.02 21.33
N THR A 518 27.33 2.88 20.76
CA THR A 518 25.90 2.58 20.56
C THR A 518 25.15 2.41 21.88
N ALA A 519 25.78 1.82 22.91
CA ALA A 519 25.22 1.72 24.25
C ALA A 519 25.09 3.09 24.92
N TRP A 520 26.08 3.96 24.74
CA TRP A 520 26.08 5.34 25.26
C TRP A 520 24.88 6.12 24.72
N MET A 521 24.68 6.17 23.40
CA MET A 521 23.51 6.87 22.83
C MET A 521 22.16 6.21 23.20
N ALA A 522 22.17 4.91 23.56
CA ALA A 522 20.98 4.19 23.99
C ALA A 522 20.52 4.52 25.42
N HIS A 523 21.38 5.10 26.26
CA HIS A 523 21.06 5.55 27.62
C HIS A 523 21.23 7.06 27.85
N THR A 524 21.74 7.82 26.88
CA THR A 524 22.02 9.26 26.99
C THR A 524 20.87 10.07 26.40
N ASN A 525 20.30 10.99 27.19
CA ASN A 525 19.14 11.79 26.81
C ASN A 525 19.44 12.73 25.64
N ARG A 526 18.52 12.81 24.67
CA ARG A 526 18.64 13.69 23.51
C ARG A 526 18.52 15.16 23.95
N PRO A 527 19.29 16.12 23.39
CA PRO A 527 19.25 17.53 23.82
C PRO A 527 17.82 18.11 23.84
N GLY A 528 17.36 18.51 25.02
CA GLY A 528 16.01 19.08 25.22
C GLY A 528 14.87 18.05 25.26
N SER A 529 15.17 16.76 25.43
CA SER A 529 14.21 15.66 25.57
C SER A 529 14.36 14.94 26.91
N ASP A 530 13.35 14.16 27.29
CA ASP A 530 13.25 13.34 28.51
C ASP A 530 13.58 11.85 28.27
N HIS A 531 14.21 11.53 27.14
CA HIS A 531 14.47 10.16 26.68
C HIS A 531 15.74 10.05 25.83
N SER A 532 16.28 8.84 25.69
CA SER A 532 17.55 8.61 24.98
C SER A 532 17.45 8.85 23.47
N TYR A 533 18.60 8.95 22.77
CA TYR A 533 18.62 9.09 21.30
C TYR A 533 17.85 7.98 20.57
N THR A 534 17.74 6.79 21.17
CA THR A 534 17.04 5.59 20.66
C THR A 534 15.64 5.41 21.25
N ASN A 535 15.06 6.45 21.87
CA ASN A 535 13.73 6.41 22.50
C ASN A 535 13.64 5.34 23.62
N ASP A 536 14.66 5.30 24.48
CA ASP A 536 14.87 4.39 25.62
C ASP A 536 15.04 2.91 25.25
N TRP A 537 15.31 2.59 23.98
CA TRP A 537 15.62 1.24 23.52
C TRP A 537 17.13 0.96 23.59
N PRO A 538 17.61 -0.23 24.00
CA PRO A 538 16.85 -1.43 24.34
C PRO A 538 16.34 -1.45 25.79
N TYR A 539 15.36 -2.31 26.05
CA TYR A 539 14.88 -2.59 27.40
C TYR A 539 15.95 -3.33 28.24
N VAL A 540 16.77 -2.56 28.95
CA VAL A 540 17.77 -3.05 29.92
C VAL A 540 17.49 -2.36 31.26
N PRO A 541 16.66 -2.94 32.14
CA PRO A 541 16.20 -2.27 33.37
C PRO A 541 17.30 -1.83 34.34
N ALA A 542 18.51 -2.38 34.17
CA ALA A 542 19.69 -2.10 34.97
C ALA A 542 20.37 -0.75 34.67
N THR A 543 20.05 -0.09 33.55
CA THR A 543 20.70 1.15 33.09
C THR A 543 19.82 2.40 33.17
N GLY A 544 18.56 2.24 33.57
CA GLY A 544 17.54 3.30 33.50
C GLY A 544 16.42 2.98 32.50
N ASN A 545 16.74 2.25 31.41
CA ASN A 545 15.85 1.84 30.31
C ASN A 545 14.78 0.82 30.78
N ARG A 546 13.82 1.30 31.58
CA ARG A 546 12.89 0.49 32.39
C ARG A 546 11.47 0.43 31.86
N ARG A 547 11.10 1.30 30.90
CA ARG A 547 9.75 1.40 30.31
C ARG A 547 9.85 2.03 28.91
N PRO A 548 8.92 1.74 27.99
CA PRO A 548 8.75 2.55 26.79
C PRO A 548 8.37 3.99 27.17
N THR A 549 8.86 4.96 26.39
CA THR A 549 8.54 6.39 26.54
C THR A 549 7.05 6.68 26.42
N GLY A 550 6.60 7.83 26.95
CA GLY A 550 5.21 8.27 26.87
C GLY A 550 4.69 8.34 25.42
N GLN A 551 5.53 8.78 24.48
CA GLN A 551 5.18 8.81 23.05
C GLN A 551 4.95 7.42 22.46
N VAL A 552 5.75 6.41 22.81
CA VAL A 552 5.58 5.03 22.31
C VAL A 552 4.23 4.45 22.73
N LEU A 553 3.78 4.73 23.96
CA LEU A 553 2.45 4.31 24.45
C LEU A 553 1.29 5.05 23.77
N VAL A 554 1.43 6.37 23.56
CA VAL A 554 0.43 7.19 22.87
C VAL A 554 0.27 6.77 21.42
N TRP A 555 1.37 6.64 20.67
CA TRP A 555 1.31 6.25 19.26
C TRP A 555 0.86 4.81 19.05
N SER A 556 1.21 3.88 19.97
CA SER A 556 0.63 2.52 19.98
C SER A 556 -0.89 2.49 20.25
N THR A 557 -1.43 3.53 20.87
CA THR A 557 -2.89 3.67 21.06
C THR A 557 -3.53 4.30 19.81
N ILE A 558 -2.86 5.29 19.21
CA ILE A 558 -3.30 5.94 17.98
C ILE A 558 -3.31 4.97 16.80
N SER A 559 -2.34 4.06 16.66
CA SER A 559 -2.34 3.04 15.59
C SER A 559 -3.59 2.18 15.60
N VAL A 560 -4.03 1.68 16.76
CA VAL A 560 -5.26 0.87 16.84
C VAL A 560 -6.49 1.66 16.39
N VAL A 561 -6.55 2.97 16.70
CA VAL A 561 -7.62 3.85 16.20
C VAL A 561 -7.50 4.09 14.69
N LEU A 562 -6.29 4.35 14.18
CA LEU A 562 -6.02 4.53 12.75
C LEU A 562 -6.33 3.27 11.92
N LEU A 563 -6.06 2.07 12.47
CA LEU A 563 -6.38 0.80 11.82
C LEU A 563 -7.90 0.63 11.66
N ILE A 564 -8.66 0.91 12.72
CA ILE A 564 -10.13 0.80 12.71
C ILE A 564 -10.74 1.86 11.79
N ALA A 565 -10.29 3.12 11.90
CA ALA A 565 -10.79 4.23 11.09
C ALA A 565 -10.39 4.08 9.60
N GLY A 566 -9.13 3.72 9.33
CA GLY A 566 -8.60 3.49 7.99
C GLY A 566 -9.22 2.27 7.31
N GLY A 567 -9.44 1.18 8.06
CA GLY A 567 -10.20 0.02 7.56
C GLY A 567 -11.64 0.39 7.20
N GLY A 568 -12.34 1.14 8.06
CA GLY A 568 -13.70 1.63 7.79
C GLY A 568 -13.77 2.58 6.58
N ALA A 569 -12.84 3.54 6.50
CA ALA A 569 -12.73 4.45 5.36
C ALA A 569 -12.37 3.73 4.05
N GLY A 570 -11.51 2.70 4.12
CA GLY A 570 -11.16 1.85 3.00
C GLY A 570 -12.36 1.04 2.49
N VAL A 571 -13.18 0.46 3.38
CA VAL A 571 -14.38 -0.29 2.99
C VAL A 571 -15.43 0.65 2.38
N TRP A 572 -15.61 1.84 2.95
CA TRP A 572 -16.45 2.87 2.36
C TRP A 572 -15.95 3.30 0.97
N ALA A 573 -14.65 3.52 0.80
CA ALA A 573 -14.06 3.85 -0.49
C ALA A 573 -14.23 2.72 -1.52
N TYR A 574 -14.00 1.46 -1.12
CA TYR A 574 -14.16 0.29 -1.98
C TYR A 574 -15.58 0.20 -2.57
N HIS A 575 -16.61 0.42 -1.76
CA HIS A 575 -18.01 0.46 -2.22
C HIS A 575 -18.38 1.76 -2.95
N SER A 576 -17.65 2.86 -2.76
CA SER A 576 -17.95 4.16 -3.39
C SER A 576 -17.33 4.35 -4.77
N PHE A 577 -16.30 3.58 -5.11
CA PHE A 577 -15.60 3.64 -6.40
C PHE A 577 -16.02 2.57 -7.41
N ASP A 578 -17.00 1.72 -7.05
CA ASP A 578 -17.61 0.68 -7.90
C ASP A 578 -16.58 -0.13 -8.71
N PHE A 579 -15.54 -0.63 -8.02
CA PHE A 579 -14.47 -1.38 -8.66
C PHE A 579 -14.98 -2.67 -9.28
N ALA A 580 -14.85 -2.80 -10.61
CA ALA A 580 -15.24 -3.99 -11.36
C ALA A 580 -14.77 -5.29 -10.69
N GLU A 581 -15.71 -6.16 -10.34
CA GLU A 581 -15.37 -7.52 -9.91
C GLU A 581 -15.03 -8.38 -11.14
N PRO A 582 -14.12 -9.37 -11.02
CA PRO A 582 -13.71 -10.21 -12.14
C PRO A 582 -14.91 -10.91 -12.79
N THR A 583 -14.92 -10.99 -14.12
CA THR A 583 -16.06 -11.57 -14.86
C THR A 583 -16.36 -12.98 -14.36
N THR A 584 -17.65 -13.25 -14.06
CA THR A 584 -18.14 -14.55 -13.59
C THR A 584 -18.76 -15.39 -14.70
N GLU A 585 -18.77 -14.87 -15.93
CA GLU A 585 -19.15 -15.58 -17.15
C GLU A 585 -17.99 -16.43 -17.70
N LEU A 586 -18.30 -17.36 -18.60
CA LEU A 586 -17.32 -18.25 -19.23
C LEU A 586 -16.61 -17.56 -20.38
N VAL A 587 -15.48 -16.89 -20.09
CA VAL A 587 -14.53 -16.36 -21.07
C VAL A 587 -13.84 -17.52 -21.81
N ASP A 588 -13.71 -17.42 -23.15
CA ASP A 588 -13.01 -18.41 -23.99
C ASP A 588 -11.50 -18.17 -23.99
N VAL A 589 -10.86 -18.51 -22.87
CA VAL A 589 -9.44 -18.20 -22.61
C VAL A 589 -8.52 -18.88 -23.65
N PRO A 590 -7.68 -18.13 -24.37
CA PRO A 590 -6.84 -18.68 -25.44
C PRO A 590 -5.97 -19.87 -25.01
N ALA A 591 -6.04 -20.95 -25.77
CA ALA A 591 -5.19 -22.12 -25.59
C ALA A 591 -3.70 -21.72 -25.72
N PRO A 592 -2.80 -22.07 -24.76
CA PRO A 592 -1.43 -21.53 -24.77
C PRO A 592 -0.60 -21.89 -26.01
N ASP A 593 -0.89 -23.02 -26.66
CA ASP A 593 -0.25 -23.43 -27.93
C ASP A 593 -0.66 -22.54 -29.14
N ALA A 594 -1.64 -21.63 -28.97
CA ALA A 594 -2.00 -20.61 -29.96
C ALA A 594 -1.20 -19.30 -29.80
N VAL A 595 -0.48 -19.11 -28.68
CA VAL A 595 0.33 -17.89 -28.43
C VAL A 595 1.65 -17.99 -29.18
N SER A 596 1.95 -17.01 -30.04
CA SER A 596 3.22 -16.95 -30.77
C SER A 596 4.36 -16.49 -29.83
N ILE A 597 5.49 -17.21 -29.82
CA ILE A 597 6.57 -16.99 -28.83
C ILE A 597 7.79 -16.35 -29.49
N THR A 598 8.19 -15.17 -29.02
CA THR A 598 9.36 -14.47 -29.56
C THR A 598 10.69 -15.08 -29.09
N PRO A 599 11.80 -14.88 -29.83
CA PRO A 599 13.14 -15.26 -29.38
C PRO A 599 13.54 -14.67 -28.02
N THR A 600 13.03 -13.49 -27.66
CA THR A 600 13.25 -12.83 -26.37
C THR A 600 12.47 -13.51 -25.25
N GLN A 601 11.19 -13.82 -25.46
CA GLN A 601 10.40 -14.61 -24.51
C GLN A 601 11.05 -15.96 -24.21
N TYR A 602 11.52 -16.66 -25.25
CA TYR A 602 12.26 -17.91 -25.07
C TYR A 602 13.61 -17.73 -24.34
N ALA A 603 14.26 -16.57 -24.48
CA ALA A 603 15.47 -16.23 -23.71
C ALA A 603 15.15 -15.89 -22.24
N ALA A 604 14.06 -15.17 -21.98
CA ALA A 604 13.56 -14.87 -20.63
C ALA A 604 13.16 -16.16 -19.88
N ALA A 605 12.60 -17.16 -20.57
CA ALA A 605 12.26 -18.45 -19.97
C ALA A 605 13.45 -19.21 -19.32
N TRP A 606 14.70 -18.91 -19.71
CA TRP A 606 15.90 -19.48 -19.06
C TRP A 606 16.17 -18.90 -17.67
N TYR A 607 15.57 -17.76 -17.31
CA TYR A 607 15.69 -17.18 -15.97
C TYR A 607 15.01 -18.07 -14.92
N VAL A 608 13.89 -18.74 -15.28
CA VAL A 608 13.08 -19.55 -14.34
C VAL A 608 13.84 -20.74 -13.74
N PRO A 609 14.50 -21.64 -14.51
CA PRO A 609 15.30 -22.71 -13.91
C PRO A 609 16.57 -22.22 -13.21
N VAL A 610 17.12 -21.04 -13.58
CA VAL A 610 18.24 -20.43 -12.84
C VAL A 610 17.78 -19.90 -11.48
N ALA A 611 16.63 -19.22 -11.41
CA ALA A 611 16.00 -18.80 -10.17
C ALA A 611 15.66 -20.00 -9.28
N GLY A 612 15.13 -21.08 -9.85
CA GLY A 612 14.92 -22.34 -9.12
C GLY A 612 16.21 -22.89 -8.51
N ALA A 613 17.32 -22.93 -9.27
CA ALA A 613 18.62 -23.36 -8.74
C ALA A 613 19.14 -22.45 -7.61
N LEU A 614 18.93 -21.13 -7.70
CA LEU A 614 19.25 -20.17 -6.63
C LEU A 614 18.35 -20.37 -5.40
N PHE A 615 17.06 -20.68 -5.56
CA PHE A 615 16.13 -21.01 -4.48
C PHE A 615 16.47 -22.34 -3.78
N VAL A 616 16.93 -23.34 -4.53
CA VAL A 616 17.48 -24.59 -3.95
C VAL A 616 18.75 -24.30 -3.14
N ALA A 617 19.66 -23.46 -3.65
CA ALA A 617 20.83 -23.04 -2.86
C ALA A 617 20.42 -22.26 -1.60
N GLN A 618 19.43 -21.37 -1.71
CA GLN A 618 18.90 -20.55 -0.62
C GLN A 618 18.32 -21.39 0.53
N THR A 619 17.50 -22.38 0.20
CA THR A 619 16.85 -23.27 1.16
C THR A 619 17.85 -24.24 1.81
N LEU A 620 18.84 -24.73 1.05
CA LEU A 620 19.92 -25.56 1.60
C LEU A 620 20.82 -24.78 2.60
N VAL A 621 21.20 -23.54 2.28
CA VAL A 621 21.96 -22.70 3.23
C VAL A 621 21.08 -22.27 4.41
N GLY A 622 19.78 -22.06 4.21
CA GLY A 622 18.82 -21.80 5.29
C GLY A 622 18.75 -22.95 6.30
N ALA A 623 18.73 -24.20 5.82
CA ALA A 623 18.76 -25.38 6.68
C ALA A 623 20.10 -25.57 7.41
N LEU A 624 21.24 -25.18 6.82
CA LEU A 624 22.52 -25.12 7.52
C LEU A 624 22.50 -24.10 8.66
N LEU A 625 21.95 -22.91 8.43
CA LEU A 625 21.80 -21.88 9.46
C LEU A 625 20.86 -22.32 10.60
N ALA A 626 19.74 -22.96 10.26
CA ALA A 626 18.84 -23.57 11.24
C ALA A 626 19.56 -24.64 12.08
N HIS A 627 20.38 -25.48 11.44
CA HIS A 627 21.18 -26.51 12.12
C HIS A 627 22.21 -25.92 13.10
N TYR A 628 22.86 -24.80 12.75
CA TYR A 628 23.85 -24.18 13.63
C TYR A 628 23.25 -23.71 14.98
N TYR A 629 21.96 -23.36 15.07
CA TYR A 629 21.32 -23.06 16.38
C TYR A 629 21.21 -24.28 17.32
N VAL A 630 21.38 -25.49 16.77
CA VAL A 630 21.37 -26.77 17.49
C VAL A 630 22.80 -27.29 17.71
N GLU A 631 23.65 -27.22 16.68
CA GLU A 631 25.05 -27.70 16.71
C GLU A 631 26.00 -26.55 16.32
N ARG A 632 26.21 -25.61 17.24
CA ARG A 632 26.98 -24.36 17.01
C ARG A 632 28.42 -24.57 16.52
N THR A 633 28.99 -25.76 16.70
CA THR A 633 30.36 -26.13 16.36
C THR A 633 30.48 -27.19 15.26
N GLY A 634 29.38 -27.62 14.62
CA GLY A 634 29.40 -28.77 13.71
C GLY A 634 28.23 -28.85 12.73
N PHE A 635 28.12 -30.01 12.08
CA PHE A 635 27.04 -30.31 11.14
C PHE A 635 26.76 -31.83 11.14
N TYR A 636 25.79 -32.25 11.96
CA TYR A 636 25.40 -33.65 12.20
C TYR A 636 26.57 -34.57 12.60
N ARG A 637 27.68 -34.02 13.12
CA ARG A 637 28.98 -34.71 13.28
C ARG A 637 29.55 -35.31 11.98
N ILE A 638 28.99 -34.97 10.82
CA ILE A 638 29.45 -35.42 9.49
C ILE A 638 30.78 -34.76 9.14
N GLY A 639 31.01 -33.53 9.61
CA GLY A 639 32.32 -32.86 9.55
C GLY A 639 33.42 -33.69 10.19
N ASP A 640 33.22 -34.14 11.43
CA ASP A 640 34.14 -35.03 12.15
C ASP A 640 34.42 -36.33 11.37
N ALA A 641 33.37 -36.94 10.80
CA ALA A 641 33.45 -38.19 10.06
C ALA A 641 34.14 -38.09 8.69
N LEU A 642 34.13 -36.90 8.07
CA LEU A 642 34.78 -36.62 6.78
C LEU A 642 36.13 -35.90 6.93
N GLY A 643 36.50 -35.45 8.12
CA GLY A 643 37.68 -34.60 8.35
C GLY A 643 37.53 -33.19 7.77
N ILE A 644 36.30 -32.68 7.65
CA ILE A 644 35.98 -31.36 7.08
C ILE A 644 35.36 -30.49 8.16
N ASP A 645 36.08 -29.46 8.59
CA ASP A 645 35.52 -28.39 9.43
C ASP A 645 34.58 -27.51 8.60
N VAL A 646 33.29 -27.86 8.63
CA VAL A 646 32.20 -27.15 7.94
C VAL A 646 32.03 -25.72 8.46
N VAL A 647 32.24 -25.49 9.76
CA VAL A 647 32.11 -24.16 10.39
C VAL A 647 33.20 -23.23 9.89
N SER A 648 34.44 -23.71 9.74
CA SER A 648 35.48 -22.92 9.08
C SER A 648 35.16 -22.69 7.60
N LEU A 649 34.67 -23.70 6.88
CA LEU A 649 34.45 -23.64 5.43
C LEU A 649 33.35 -22.63 5.08
N LEU A 650 32.22 -22.69 5.76
CA LEU A 650 31.07 -21.80 5.61
C LEU A 650 30.56 -21.35 6.98
N PRO A 651 31.19 -20.32 7.59
CA PRO A 651 30.78 -19.78 8.89
C PRO A 651 29.35 -19.24 8.87
N PHE A 652 28.72 -19.17 10.04
CA PHE A 652 27.34 -18.68 10.19
C PHE A 652 27.12 -17.33 9.48
N SER A 653 28.02 -16.36 9.66
CA SER A 653 27.90 -15.03 9.05
C SER A 653 27.91 -15.04 7.52
N VAL A 654 28.73 -15.90 6.90
CA VAL A 654 28.76 -16.05 5.43
C VAL A 654 27.52 -16.79 4.94
N GLY A 655 27.13 -17.85 5.64
CA GLY A 655 25.90 -18.58 5.33
C GLY A 655 24.67 -17.66 5.37
N ARG A 656 24.56 -16.79 6.40
CA ARG A 656 23.45 -15.85 6.54
C ARG A 656 23.45 -14.81 5.43
N ALA A 657 24.60 -14.20 5.15
CA ALA A 657 24.75 -13.26 4.02
C ALA A 657 24.30 -13.90 2.70
N TRP A 658 24.74 -15.13 2.41
CA TRP A 658 24.33 -15.86 1.19
C TRP A 658 22.84 -16.19 1.19
N HIS A 659 22.26 -16.67 2.31
CA HIS A 659 20.84 -17.02 2.41
C HIS A 659 19.91 -15.81 2.21
N VAL A 660 20.25 -14.67 2.81
CA VAL A 660 19.49 -13.42 2.69
C VAL A 660 19.59 -12.85 1.27
N ASN A 661 20.81 -12.72 0.72
CA ASN A 661 21.01 -12.22 -0.64
C ASN A 661 20.39 -13.14 -1.69
N LEU A 662 20.50 -14.47 -1.54
CA LEU A 662 19.83 -15.41 -2.44
C LEU A 662 18.31 -15.24 -2.40
N GLY A 663 17.72 -15.04 -1.21
CA GLY A 663 16.28 -14.82 -1.05
C GLY A 663 15.77 -13.66 -1.89
N ILE A 664 16.50 -12.54 -1.88
CA ILE A 664 16.27 -11.40 -2.77
C ILE A 664 16.52 -11.75 -4.23
N LEU A 665 17.66 -12.37 -4.55
CA LEU A 665 18.14 -12.52 -5.93
C LEU A 665 17.28 -13.47 -6.77
N TRP A 666 16.78 -14.58 -6.22
CA TRP A 666 15.98 -15.51 -7.01
C TRP A 666 14.56 -14.98 -7.27
N ILE A 667 13.97 -14.28 -6.29
CA ILE A 667 12.69 -13.57 -6.43
C ILE A 667 12.83 -12.49 -7.52
N THR A 668 13.83 -11.62 -7.37
CA THR A 668 14.17 -10.58 -8.36
C THR A 668 14.37 -11.17 -9.76
N LEU A 669 15.08 -12.30 -9.90
CA LEU A 669 15.35 -12.90 -11.21
C LEU A 669 14.08 -13.37 -11.94
N LEU A 670 13.03 -13.76 -11.22
CA LEU A 670 11.72 -14.10 -11.79
C LEU A 670 10.92 -12.84 -12.18
N TRP A 671 11.00 -11.76 -11.39
CA TRP A 671 10.42 -10.45 -11.78
C TRP A 671 11.07 -9.88 -13.04
N LEU A 672 12.41 -9.95 -13.12
CA LEU A 672 13.16 -9.55 -14.31
C LEU A 672 12.79 -10.40 -15.53
N ALA A 673 12.48 -11.69 -15.34
CA ALA A 673 11.99 -12.56 -16.40
C ALA A 673 10.59 -12.12 -16.88
N GLY A 674 9.67 -11.82 -15.97
CA GLY A 674 8.32 -11.35 -16.28
C GLY A 674 8.31 -10.08 -17.14
N GLY A 675 9.02 -9.03 -16.71
CA GLY A 675 9.09 -7.77 -17.47
C GLY A 675 9.75 -7.89 -18.85
N LEU A 676 10.57 -8.92 -19.09
CA LEU A 676 11.13 -9.24 -20.42
C LEU A 676 10.23 -10.16 -21.26
N PHE A 677 9.29 -10.86 -20.63
CA PHE A 677 8.42 -11.85 -21.26
C PHE A 677 7.06 -11.27 -21.66
N LEU A 678 6.43 -10.52 -20.75
CA LEU A 678 5.06 -10.02 -20.90
C LEU A 678 4.87 -9.04 -22.07
N PRO A 679 5.80 -8.09 -22.38
CA PRO A 679 5.64 -7.21 -23.54
C PRO A 679 5.54 -7.95 -24.89
N GLY A 680 6.12 -9.15 -24.98
CA GLY A 680 6.04 -9.99 -26.18
C GLY A 680 4.69 -10.69 -26.37
N LEU A 681 3.80 -10.70 -25.37
CA LEU A 681 2.43 -11.21 -25.54
C LEU A 681 1.56 -10.24 -26.36
N PHE A 682 1.97 -8.97 -26.44
CA PHE A 682 1.28 -7.91 -27.18
C PHE A 682 2.00 -7.55 -28.50
N SER A 683 3.03 -8.31 -28.91
CA SER A 683 3.79 -8.07 -30.15
C SER A 683 4.46 -9.34 -30.70
N ASP A 684 4.11 -9.73 -31.93
CA ASP A 684 4.76 -10.81 -32.70
C ASP A 684 6.25 -10.56 -33.04
N ARG A 685 6.84 -9.44 -32.60
CA ARG A 685 8.16 -8.96 -33.06
C ARG A 685 9.06 -8.49 -31.92
N ASP A 686 10.31 -8.90 -32.03
CA ASP A 686 11.42 -8.49 -31.17
C ASP A 686 12.17 -7.27 -31.74
N PRO A 687 12.60 -6.32 -30.90
CA PRO A 687 13.64 -5.35 -31.26
C PRO A 687 14.97 -6.05 -31.66
N PRO A 688 15.78 -5.46 -32.56
CA PRO A 688 17.04 -6.06 -32.99
C PRO A 688 17.98 -6.29 -31.80
N TRP A 689 18.55 -7.50 -31.71
CA TRP A 689 19.40 -7.97 -30.60
C TRP A 689 18.72 -8.13 -29.22
N GLN A 690 17.39 -8.02 -29.10
CA GLN A 690 16.68 -8.10 -27.79
C GLN A 690 16.95 -9.42 -27.04
N ALA A 691 16.82 -10.57 -27.72
CA ALA A 691 17.12 -11.88 -27.13
C ALA A 691 18.61 -12.05 -26.73
N ALA A 692 19.52 -11.41 -27.48
CA ALA A 692 20.95 -11.42 -27.18
C ALA A 692 21.27 -10.57 -25.94
N GLY A 693 20.68 -9.39 -25.81
CA GLY A 693 20.76 -8.55 -24.60
C GLY A 693 20.16 -9.26 -23.38
N THR A 694 19.01 -9.90 -23.55
CA THR A 694 18.36 -10.72 -22.50
C THR A 694 19.23 -11.88 -22.03
N THR A 695 19.92 -12.56 -22.95
CA THR A 695 20.86 -13.65 -22.61
C THR A 695 22.13 -13.11 -21.94
N ALA A 696 22.66 -11.98 -22.40
CA ALA A 696 23.83 -11.33 -21.82
C ALA A 696 23.56 -10.81 -20.40
N LEU A 697 22.38 -10.23 -20.15
CA LEU A 697 21.94 -9.79 -18.84
C LEU A 697 21.91 -10.94 -17.83
N LEU A 698 21.36 -12.11 -18.20
CA LEU A 698 21.36 -13.30 -17.35
C LEU A 698 22.79 -13.73 -16.98
N ALA A 699 23.69 -13.73 -17.96
CA ALA A 699 25.10 -14.06 -17.73
C ALA A 699 25.80 -13.04 -16.81
N VAL A 700 25.50 -11.75 -16.94
CA VAL A 700 26.01 -10.68 -16.06
C VAL A 700 25.49 -10.84 -14.63
N LEU A 701 24.18 -11.08 -14.44
CA LEU A 701 23.57 -11.29 -13.12
C LEU A 701 24.15 -12.52 -12.40
N VAL A 702 24.32 -13.63 -13.11
CA VAL A 702 24.95 -14.85 -12.56
C VAL A 702 26.42 -14.61 -12.21
N LEU A 703 27.18 -13.96 -13.09
CA LEU A 703 28.59 -13.65 -12.84
C LEU A 703 28.77 -12.68 -11.66
N ALA A 704 27.92 -11.65 -11.56
CA ALA A 704 27.92 -10.71 -10.44
C ALA A 704 27.55 -11.40 -9.13
N THR A 705 26.57 -12.30 -9.12
CA THR A 705 26.16 -13.07 -7.94
C THR A 705 27.30 -13.97 -7.43
N VAL A 706 27.92 -14.76 -8.33
CA VAL A 706 29.03 -15.65 -7.97
C VAL A 706 30.25 -14.86 -7.52
N GLY A 707 30.56 -13.75 -8.20
CA GLY A 707 31.65 -12.83 -7.82
C GLY A 707 31.44 -12.18 -6.47
N ALA A 708 30.22 -11.70 -6.20
CA ALA A 708 29.82 -11.12 -4.92
C ALA A 708 29.96 -12.09 -3.76
N PHE A 709 29.45 -13.33 -3.90
CA PHE A 709 29.50 -14.33 -2.84
C PHE A 709 30.91 -14.85 -2.57
N ALA A 710 31.73 -15.00 -3.63
CA ALA A 710 33.16 -15.24 -3.49
C ALA A 710 33.86 -14.05 -2.79
N GLY A 711 33.47 -12.82 -3.12
CA GLY A 711 33.91 -11.60 -2.46
C GLY A 711 33.66 -11.62 -0.96
N VAL A 712 32.41 -11.81 -0.54
CA VAL A 712 32.02 -11.89 0.89
C VAL A 712 32.83 -12.97 1.61
N TRP A 713 32.94 -14.19 1.05
CA TRP A 713 33.70 -15.29 1.65
C TRP A 713 35.21 -15.04 1.74
N LEU A 714 35.80 -14.33 0.77
CA LEU A 714 37.21 -13.91 0.82
C LEU A 714 37.43 -12.77 1.83
N GLY A 715 36.48 -11.85 1.94
CA GLY A 715 36.48 -10.74 2.91
C GLY A 715 36.46 -11.23 4.35
N THR A 716 35.48 -12.07 4.71
CA THR A 716 35.35 -12.68 6.05
C THR A 716 36.48 -13.67 6.38
N ARG A 717 37.37 -13.96 5.44
CA ARG A 717 38.60 -14.74 5.65
C ARG A 717 39.86 -13.85 5.72
N GLY A 718 39.71 -12.53 5.81
CA GLY A 718 40.81 -11.55 5.87
C GLY A 718 41.61 -11.40 4.56
N LYS A 719 41.25 -12.11 3.49
CA LYS A 719 42.07 -12.22 2.26
C LYS A 719 42.07 -10.97 1.39
N LEU A 720 41.22 -9.99 1.70
CA LEU A 720 41.13 -8.71 1.00
C LEU A 720 41.85 -7.57 1.74
N GLY A 721 42.50 -7.86 2.87
CA GLY A 721 43.08 -6.85 3.77
C GLY A 721 42.13 -6.47 4.91
N SER A 722 42.70 -5.86 5.94
CA SER A 722 41.97 -5.28 7.08
C SER A 722 41.51 -3.84 6.78
N PRO A 723 40.71 -3.20 7.67
CA PRO A 723 40.37 -1.79 7.55
C PRO A 723 41.57 -0.82 7.48
N GLU A 724 42.74 -1.20 8.01
CA GLU A 724 43.97 -0.40 7.95
C GLU A 724 44.72 -0.56 6.62
N ASP A 725 44.57 -1.71 5.94
CA ASP A 725 45.19 -1.97 4.62
C ASP A 725 44.49 -1.24 3.46
N GLY A 726 43.39 -0.53 3.75
CA GLY A 726 42.56 0.22 2.81
C GLY A 726 41.31 -0.54 2.32
N ASP A 727 40.46 0.17 1.58
CA ASP A 727 39.04 -0.18 1.43
C ASP A 727 38.73 -1.34 0.45
N ARG A 728 39.70 -2.22 0.19
CA ARG A 728 39.53 -3.40 -0.69
C ARG A 728 38.45 -4.36 -0.18
N TRP A 729 38.33 -4.48 1.14
CA TRP A 729 37.28 -5.26 1.81
C TRP A 729 35.88 -4.71 1.48
N TRP A 730 35.70 -3.38 1.47
CA TRP A 730 34.46 -2.68 1.12
C TRP A 730 34.16 -2.76 -0.37
N TRP A 731 35.17 -2.58 -1.23
CA TRP A 731 34.99 -2.59 -2.68
C TRP A 731 34.67 -3.98 -3.25
N PHE A 732 35.40 -5.02 -2.87
CA PHE A 732 35.31 -6.35 -3.51
C PHE A 732 34.82 -7.45 -2.58
N GLY A 733 34.78 -7.20 -1.27
CA GLY A 733 34.47 -8.19 -0.24
C GLY A 733 33.02 -8.08 0.25
N SER A 734 32.89 -7.57 1.48
CA SER A 734 31.62 -7.39 2.17
C SER A 734 31.52 -5.96 2.73
N GLU A 735 30.37 -5.30 2.56
CA GLU A 735 30.06 -4.05 3.27
C GLU A 735 29.48 -4.31 4.67
N GLY A 736 29.24 -5.57 5.05
CA GLY A 736 28.87 -5.98 6.42
C GLY A 736 27.49 -5.57 6.90
N LEU A 737 26.68 -4.93 6.06
CA LEU A 737 25.31 -4.51 6.36
C LEU A 737 24.30 -5.56 5.89
N GLU A 738 23.26 -5.81 6.68
CA GLU A 738 22.21 -6.78 6.35
C GLU A 738 21.45 -6.41 5.05
N TYR A 739 21.18 -7.41 4.21
CA TYR A 739 20.58 -7.32 2.85
C TYR A 739 21.46 -6.60 1.82
N LEU A 740 22.50 -5.88 2.24
CA LEU A 740 23.40 -5.09 1.43
C LEU A 740 24.87 -5.47 1.67
N GLU A 741 25.11 -6.74 1.99
CA GLU A 741 26.43 -7.28 2.35
C GLU A 741 27.42 -7.20 1.19
N VAL A 742 26.93 -7.26 -0.05
CA VAL A 742 27.74 -7.36 -1.26
C VAL A 742 28.62 -6.12 -1.47
N GLY A 743 29.93 -6.32 -1.70
CA GLY A 743 30.91 -5.24 -1.89
C GLY A 743 30.57 -4.24 -3.01
N ARG A 744 31.02 -2.99 -2.84
CA ARG A 744 30.60 -1.80 -3.63
C ARG A 744 30.75 -1.97 -5.15
N PHE A 745 31.80 -2.64 -5.63
CA PHE A 745 32.01 -2.95 -7.06
C PHE A 745 30.88 -3.81 -7.63
N TRP A 746 30.47 -4.84 -6.88
CA TRP A 746 29.42 -5.76 -7.31
C TRP A 746 28.04 -5.10 -7.25
N LYS A 747 27.76 -4.24 -6.26
CA LYS A 747 26.54 -3.40 -6.25
C LYS A 747 26.46 -2.48 -7.47
N LEU A 748 27.55 -1.82 -7.87
CA LEU A 748 27.57 -1.03 -9.11
C LEU A 748 27.31 -1.88 -10.35
N GLY A 749 27.80 -3.13 -10.38
CA GLY A 749 27.47 -4.12 -11.41
C GLY A 749 25.98 -4.48 -11.45
N LEU A 750 25.35 -4.70 -10.29
CA LEU A 750 23.92 -4.97 -10.18
C LEU A 750 23.07 -3.75 -10.58
N LEU A 751 23.44 -2.54 -10.17
CA LEU A 751 22.79 -1.30 -10.60
C LEU A 751 22.85 -1.13 -12.13
N GLY A 752 24.01 -1.40 -12.73
CA GLY A 752 24.18 -1.42 -14.19
C GLY A 752 23.32 -2.50 -14.87
N ALA A 753 23.14 -3.66 -14.24
CA ALA A 753 22.27 -4.72 -14.74
C ALA A 753 20.77 -4.33 -14.66
N PHE A 754 20.31 -3.72 -13.57
CA PHE A 754 18.92 -3.22 -13.45
C PHE A 754 18.64 -2.07 -14.43
N ALA A 755 19.57 -1.14 -14.61
CA ALA A 755 19.46 -0.09 -15.63
C ALA A 755 19.44 -0.67 -17.05
N GLY A 756 20.29 -1.66 -17.34
CA GLY A 756 20.31 -2.37 -18.62
C GLY A 756 19.02 -3.16 -18.89
N TRP A 757 18.47 -3.81 -17.88
CA TRP A 757 17.16 -4.47 -17.93
C TRP A 757 16.04 -3.48 -18.22
N THR A 758 15.98 -2.35 -17.50
CA THR A 758 14.99 -1.29 -17.72
C THR A 758 15.04 -0.78 -19.16
N GLY A 759 16.25 -0.61 -19.70
CA GLY A 759 16.47 -0.25 -21.10
C GLY A 759 16.02 -1.32 -22.11
N LEU A 760 16.08 -2.62 -21.76
CA LEU A 760 15.53 -3.71 -22.58
C LEU A 760 14.00 -3.71 -22.54
N VAL A 761 13.38 -3.64 -21.36
CA VAL A 761 11.90 -3.63 -21.21
C VAL A 761 11.29 -2.44 -21.95
N LEU A 762 11.80 -1.23 -21.70
CA LEU A 762 11.39 0.00 -22.37
C LEU A 762 11.50 -0.09 -23.91
N ARG A 763 12.44 -0.89 -24.43
CA ARG A 763 12.65 -1.06 -25.87
C ARG A 763 11.72 -2.11 -26.50
N GLY A 764 11.22 -3.06 -25.72
CA GLY A 764 10.11 -3.92 -26.12
C GLY A 764 8.78 -3.15 -26.10
N VAL A 765 8.49 -2.50 -24.99
CA VAL A 765 7.26 -1.70 -24.78
C VAL A 765 7.10 -0.59 -25.82
N ARG A 766 8.18 0.08 -26.25
CA ARG A 766 8.16 1.05 -27.36
C ARG A 766 7.82 0.49 -28.75
N GLN A 767 7.51 -0.80 -28.89
CA GLN A 767 6.92 -1.36 -30.12
C GLN A 767 5.40 -1.55 -30.01
N LEU A 768 4.83 -1.39 -28.82
CA LEU A 768 3.39 -1.37 -28.58
C LEU A 768 2.86 0.03 -28.90
N ASP A 769 1.70 0.13 -29.53
CA ASP A 769 1.03 1.40 -29.85
C ASP A 769 0.21 1.88 -28.64
N GLU A 770 0.88 2.03 -27.50
CA GLU A 770 0.28 2.43 -26.21
C GLU A 770 0.63 3.88 -25.85
N PRO A 771 -0.27 4.62 -25.15
CA PRO A 771 0.07 5.90 -24.55
C PRO A 771 1.14 5.72 -23.45
N ALA A 772 1.83 6.81 -23.10
CA ALA A 772 2.84 6.80 -22.03
C ALA A 772 2.27 6.47 -20.63
N THR A 773 0.95 6.52 -20.47
CA THR A 773 0.21 6.08 -19.26
C THR A 773 -0.18 4.59 -19.27
N GLY A 774 -0.11 3.93 -20.43
CA GLY A 774 -0.59 2.56 -20.62
C GLY A 774 0.21 1.50 -19.88
N LEU A 775 -0.43 0.34 -19.65
CA LEU A 775 0.08 -0.75 -18.82
C LEU A 775 1.54 -1.19 -19.10
N GLY A 776 1.98 -1.28 -20.37
CA GLY A 776 3.37 -1.62 -20.69
C GLY A 776 4.36 -0.54 -20.26
N HIS A 777 3.98 0.73 -20.42
CA HIS A 777 4.74 1.88 -19.94
C HIS A 777 4.76 1.93 -18.40
N PHE A 778 3.63 1.70 -17.73
CA PHE A 778 3.56 1.62 -16.27
C PHE A 778 4.48 0.52 -15.70
N MET A 779 4.44 -0.70 -16.27
CA MET A 779 5.35 -1.79 -15.90
C MET A 779 6.83 -1.40 -16.10
N THR A 780 7.14 -0.56 -17.09
CA THR A 780 8.49 -0.03 -17.32
C THR A 780 8.91 1.00 -16.26
N TYR A 781 7.99 1.83 -15.76
CA TYR A 781 8.28 2.80 -14.71
C TYR A 781 8.39 2.15 -13.32
N ALA A 782 7.45 1.25 -12.98
CA ALA A 782 7.52 0.42 -11.77
C ALA A 782 8.77 -0.46 -11.76
N GLY A 783 9.09 -1.12 -12.88
CA GLY A 783 10.34 -1.85 -13.02
C GLY A 783 11.58 -0.95 -12.97
N GLY A 784 11.53 0.25 -13.56
CA GLY A 784 12.65 1.19 -13.56
C GLY A 784 12.98 1.75 -12.19
N SER A 785 12.00 1.86 -11.28
CA SER A 785 12.23 2.32 -9.91
C SER A 785 13.02 1.31 -9.06
N ILE A 786 13.10 0.03 -9.47
CA ILE A 786 14.04 -0.98 -8.90
C ILE A 786 15.47 -0.44 -8.96
N ALA A 787 15.89 0.12 -10.10
CA ALA A 787 17.22 0.69 -10.26
C ALA A 787 17.40 2.01 -9.49
N LEU A 788 16.34 2.84 -9.43
CA LEU A 788 16.36 4.13 -8.73
C LEU A 788 16.49 3.97 -7.22
N MET A 789 15.67 3.11 -6.60
CA MET A 789 15.75 2.84 -5.16
C MET A 789 17.05 2.10 -4.81
N PHE A 790 17.51 1.15 -5.64
CA PHE A 790 18.80 0.49 -5.41
C PHE A 790 20.00 1.45 -5.47
N ALA A 791 19.91 2.57 -6.20
CA ALA A 791 20.93 3.61 -6.19
C ALA A 791 21.10 4.30 -4.82
N ALA A 792 20.08 4.29 -3.93
CA ALA A 792 20.21 4.80 -2.56
C ALA A 792 21.27 4.03 -1.74
N SER A 793 21.61 2.78 -2.13
CA SER A 793 22.70 2.01 -1.51
C SER A 793 24.09 2.63 -1.69
N MET A 794 24.22 3.62 -2.58
CA MET A 794 25.45 4.38 -2.83
C MET A 794 25.60 5.62 -1.92
N LEU A 795 24.56 6.00 -1.15
CA LEU A 795 24.51 7.25 -0.38
C LEU A 795 25.14 7.16 1.03
N TYR A 796 25.82 6.05 1.33
CA TYR A 796 26.59 5.84 2.56
C TYR A 796 27.99 5.26 2.28
N THR A 797 28.89 5.43 3.24
CA THR A 797 30.23 4.84 3.27
C THR A 797 30.48 4.20 4.64
N PRO A 798 31.58 3.44 4.84
CA PRO A 798 31.92 2.90 6.16
C PRO A 798 32.05 3.99 7.24
N GLU A 799 32.47 5.21 6.88
CA GLU A 799 32.63 6.37 7.77
C GLU A 799 31.32 7.05 8.16
N THR A 800 30.23 6.86 7.40
CA THR A 800 28.92 7.48 7.68
C THR A 800 28.42 7.08 9.08
N ASN A 801 27.73 7.97 9.80
CA ASN A 801 27.11 7.66 11.09
C ASN A 801 26.21 6.41 10.99
N MET A 802 26.17 5.54 12.00
CA MET A 802 25.39 4.29 11.93
C MET A 802 23.88 4.57 11.74
N ALA A 803 23.31 5.56 12.43
CA ALA A 803 21.89 5.92 12.30
C ALA A 803 21.53 6.34 10.86
N VAL A 804 22.43 7.11 10.21
CA VAL A 804 22.28 7.56 8.81
C VAL A 804 22.57 6.42 7.82
N THR A 805 23.45 5.49 8.18
CA THR A 805 23.69 4.25 7.41
C THR A 805 22.42 3.39 7.40
N GLU A 806 21.76 3.24 8.55
CA GLU A 806 20.50 2.50 8.67
C GLU A 806 19.35 3.19 7.90
N PHE A 807 19.22 4.52 7.98
CA PHE A 807 18.24 5.26 7.17
C PHE A 807 18.35 4.89 5.68
N TRP A 808 19.53 5.03 5.08
CA TRP A 808 19.73 4.68 3.66
C TRP A 808 19.70 3.18 3.38
N ARG A 809 19.95 2.30 4.37
CA ARG A 809 19.79 0.85 4.21
C ARG A 809 18.32 0.50 4.01
N TRP A 810 17.41 1.05 4.80
CA TRP A 810 15.98 0.73 4.72
C TRP A 810 15.27 1.28 3.48
N TRP A 811 15.76 2.37 2.85
CA TRP A 811 15.33 2.76 1.50
C TRP A 811 15.54 1.65 0.45
N VAL A 812 16.54 0.77 0.63
CA VAL A 812 16.88 -0.30 -0.32
C VAL A 812 16.35 -1.66 0.13
N VAL A 813 15.82 -1.76 1.35
CA VAL A 813 15.15 -2.97 1.86
C VAL A 813 13.65 -2.78 1.79
N HIS A 814 13.08 -1.88 2.60
CA HIS A 814 11.64 -1.63 2.68
C HIS A 814 11.06 -1.02 1.40
N MET A 815 11.48 0.18 0.99
CA MET A 815 10.87 0.84 -0.19
C MET A 815 11.09 0.04 -1.49
N TRP A 816 12.13 -0.80 -1.54
CA TRP A 816 12.45 -1.61 -2.71
C TRP A 816 11.69 -2.95 -2.75
N VAL A 817 11.60 -3.67 -1.62
CA VAL A 817 10.83 -4.92 -1.54
C VAL A 817 9.34 -4.64 -1.44
N GLU A 818 8.92 -3.76 -0.54
CA GLU A 818 7.50 -3.59 -0.17
C GLU A 818 6.86 -2.45 -0.96
N GLY A 819 7.60 -1.36 -1.25
CA GLY A 819 7.13 -0.34 -2.18
C GLY A 819 7.18 -0.78 -3.66
N VAL A 820 8.38 -1.02 -4.19
CA VAL A 820 8.58 -1.21 -5.64
C VAL A 820 8.07 -2.56 -6.15
N PHE A 821 8.26 -3.67 -5.42
CA PHE A 821 7.71 -4.95 -5.91
C PHE A 821 6.18 -4.97 -5.87
N GLU A 822 5.49 -4.36 -4.90
CA GLU A 822 4.02 -4.33 -4.92
C GLU A 822 3.48 -3.56 -6.14
N PHE A 823 4.07 -2.41 -6.50
CA PHE A 823 3.70 -1.71 -7.75
C PHE A 823 3.94 -2.56 -9.01
N PHE A 824 5.08 -3.28 -9.07
CA PHE A 824 5.42 -4.14 -10.21
C PHE A 824 4.55 -5.39 -10.25
N VAL A 825 4.17 -5.94 -9.10
CA VAL A 825 3.24 -7.05 -8.91
C VAL A 825 1.86 -6.69 -9.43
N THR A 826 1.30 -5.55 -9.01
CA THR A 826 0.01 -5.06 -9.46
C THR A 826 0.01 -4.88 -10.99
N ALA A 827 1.07 -4.29 -11.57
CA ALA A 827 1.23 -4.22 -13.03
C ALA A 827 1.28 -5.59 -13.73
N VAL A 828 2.03 -6.56 -13.17
CA VAL A 828 2.23 -7.89 -13.74
C VAL A 828 0.98 -8.77 -13.65
N ILE A 829 0.26 -8.72 -12.53
CA ILE A 829 -1.01 -9.45 -12.35
C ILE A 829 -2.05 -8.90 -13.32
N SER A 830 -2.24 -7.57 -13.38
CA SER A 830 -3.17 -6.96 -14.34
C SER A 830 -2.80 -7.27 -15.79
N ALA A 831 -1.51 -7.22 -16.16
CA ALA A 831 -1.07 -7.61 -17.50
C ALA A 831 -1.37 -9.08 -17.82
N ALA A 832 -1.22 -9.98 -16.84
CA ALA A 832 -1.58 -11.39 -17.01
C ALA A 832 -3.11 -11.57 -17.15
N LEU A 833 -3.93 -10.95 -16.30
CA LEU A 833 -5.40 -11.05 -16.35
C LEU A 833 -5.98 -10.47 -17.65
N VAL A 834 -5.49 -9.31 -18.11
CA VAL A 834 -5.85 -8.72 -19.41
C VAL A 834 -5.39 -9.62 -20.57
N SER A 835 -4.21 -10.25 -20.49
CA SER A 835 -3.75 -11.21 -21.52
C SER A 835 -4.54 -12.52 -21.58
N MET A 836 -5.41 -12.77 -20.59
CA MET A 836 -6.33 -13.92 -20.53
C MET A 836 -7.80 -13.51 -20.76
N GLU A 837 -8.05 -12.24 -21.13
CA GLU A 837 -9.38 -11.67 -21.38
C GLU A 837 -10.34 -11.73 -20.16
N LEU A 838 -9.82 -11.88 -18.94
CA LEU A 838 -10.63 -12.02 -17.71
C LEU A 838 -11.19 -10.69 -17.17
N ILE A 839 -10.52 -9.58 -17.46
CA ILE A 839 -10.85 -8.21 -17.02
C ILE A 839 -10.56 -7.25 -18.19
N GLU A 840 -11.42 -6.25 -18.41
CA GLU A 840 -11.16 -5.21 -19.41
C GLU A 840 -9.97 -4.33 -19.03
N LYS A 841 -9.23 -3.85 -20.04
CA LYS A 841 -8.00 -3.06 -19.83
C LYS A 841 -8.26 -1.76 -19.04
N GLY A 842 -9.39 -1.08 -19.26
CA GLY A 842 -9.73 0.17 -18.56
C GLY A 842 -10.04 -0.03 -17.07
N ASP A 843 -10.71 -1.13 -16.73
CA ASP A 843 -11.00 -1.51 -15.34
C ASP A 843 -9.71 -1.89 -14.61
N ALA A 844 -8.85 -2.65 -15.28
CA ALA A 844 -7.53 -2.99 -14.76
C ALA A 844 -6.68 -1.72 -14.51
N GLU A 845 -6.58 -0.80 -15.47
CA GLU A 845 -5.85 0.47 -15.30
C GLU A 845 -6.43 1.34 -14.16
N THR A 846 -7.76 1.32 -13.95
CA THR A 846 -8.42 2.03 -12.85
C THR A 846 -8.14 1.38 -11.48
N ALA A 847 -8.22 0.05 -11.39
CA ALA A 847 -7.91 -0.70 -10.17
C ALA A 847 -6.45 -0.56 -9.75
N ILE A 848 -5.53 -0.59 -10.72
CA ILE A 848 -4.08 -0.34 -10.53
C ILE A 848 -3.87 1.06 -9.95
N LEU A 849 -4.48 2.10 -10.52
CA LEU A 849 -4.28 3.48 -10.04
C LEU A 849 -4.71 3.66 -8.58
N PHE A 850 -5.77 2.99 -8.12
CA PHE A 850 -6.18 3.00 -6.71
C PHE A 850 -5.20 2.23 -5.80
N GLU A 851 -4.82 1.01 -6.16
CA GLU A 851 -3.89 0.20 -5.37
C GLU A 851 -2.53 0.89 -5.23
N VAL A 852 -1.96 1.37 -6.35
CA VAL A 852 -0.67 2.06 -6.40
C VAL A 852 -0.74 3.39 -5.62
N PHE A 853 -1.86 4.13 -5.66
CA PHE A 853 -2.06 5.31 -4.82
C PHE A 853 -2.08 4.95 -3.33
N ALA A 854 -2.84 3.92 -2.93
CA ALA A 854 -2.98 3.53 -1.53
C ALA A 854 -1.68 2.97 -0.93
N ILE A 855 -0.98 2.11 -1.67
CA ILE A 855 0.35 1.59 -1.31
C ILE A 855 1.35 2.75 -1.21
N MET A 856 1.36 3.69 -2.18
CA MET A 856 2.28 4.82 -2.15
C MET A 856 1.98 5.84 -1.03
N ALA A 857 0.71 6.02 -0.68
CA ALA A 857 0.29 6.91 0.40
C ALA A 857 0.70 6.41 1.79
N ALA A 858 0.98 5.11 1.93
CA ALA A 858 1.42 4.47 3.16
C ALA A 858 2.93 4.12 3.13
N GLY A 859 3.32 3.21 2.23
CA GLY A 859 4.61 2.51 2.22
C GLY A 859 5.87 3.38 2.14
N ILE A 860 5.82 4.51 1.41
CA ILE A 860 7.03 5.35 1.26
C ILE A 860 7.38 6.11 2.55
N VAL A 861 6.41 6.39 3.43
CA VAL A 861 6.67 7.00 4.74
C VAL A 861 6.68 5.93 5.85
N GLY A 862 5.92 4.85 5.70
CA GLY A 862 5.81 3.75 6.67
C GLY A 862 7.12 3.02 6.96
N VAL A 863 8.08 3.02 6.02
CA VAL A 863 9.50 2.63 6.22
C VAL A 863 10.11 3.14 7.52
N SER A 864 9.64 4.28 8.02
CA SER A 864 10.10 4.86 9.27
C SER A 864 9.73 4.06 10.53
N HIS A 865 8.96 2.97 10.42
CA HIS A 865 8.85 1.97 11.48
C HIS A 865 10.19 1.27 11.81
N HIS A 866 11.14 1.25 10.88
CA HIS A 866 12.49 0.77 11.13
C HIS A 866 13.42 1.82 11.78
N TYR A 867 12.95 3.07 11.95
CA TYR A 867 13.78 4.18 12.45
C TYR A 867 13.67 4.41 13.96
N TRP A 868 12.67 3.81 14.63
CA TRP A 868 12.32 4.09 16.03
C TRP A 868 13.48 3.91 17.02
N TRP A 869 14.35 2.91 16.82
CA TRP A 869 15.34 2.51 17.82
C TRP A 869 16.80 2.73 17.37
N VAL A 870 17.04 3.16 16.13
CA VAL A 870 18.39 3.23 15.54
C VAL A 870 19.10 4.58 15.76
N GLY A 871 18.59 5.42 16.67
CA GLY A 871 19.16 6.73 17.02
C GLY A 871 18.67 7.91 16.16
N LEU A 872 17.79 7.65 15.20
CA LEU A 872 17.15 8.67 14.36
C LEU A 872 16.16 9.53 15.18
N PRO A 873 15.74 10.71 14.67
CA PRO A 873 14.84 11.60 15.40
C PRO A 873 13.56 10.97 15.93
N ASP A 874 13.15 11.41 17.12
CA ASP A 874 11.92 11.09 17.83
C ASP A 874 10.65 11.17 16.96
N PHE A 875 10.54 12.19 16.09
CA PHE A 875 9.37 12.37 15.22
C PHE A 875 9.10 11.22 14.24
N TRP A 876 10.06 10.32 14.00
CA TRP A 876 9.83 9.11 13.22
C TRP A 876 8.96 8.07 13.94
N VAL A 877 8.83 8.13 15.28
CA VAL A 877 7.85 7.33 16.04
C VAL A 877 6.42 7.68 15.62
N PRO A 878 5.96 8.95 15.68
CA PRO A 878 4.71 9.41 15.06
C PRO A 878 4.49 8.95 13.61
N LEU A 879 5.46 9.23 12.73
CA LEU A 879 5.29 9.02 11.29
C LEU A 879 5.24 7.54 10.93
N GLY A 880 6.22 6.75 11.39
CA GLY A 880 6.25 5.31 11.14
C GLY A 880 4.96 4.66 11.62
N THR A 881 4.60 4.89 12.89
CA THR A 881 3.40 4.30 13.49
C THR A 881 2.12 4.65 12.73
N THR A 882 2.03 5.88 12.20
CA THR A 882 0.87 6.32 11.41
C THR A 882 0.82 5.62 10.06
N PHE A 883 1.90 5.70 9.28
CA PHE A 883 1.88 5.27 7.89
C PHE A 883 1.98 3.75 7.74
N SER A 884 2.82 3.04 8.52
CA SER A 884 2.89 1.57 8.45
C SER A 884 1.65 0.87 9.03
N THR A 885 0.84 1.56 9.84
CA THR A 885 -0.48 1.05 10.22
C THR A 885 -1.48 1.13 9.07
N LEU A 886 -1.37 2.13 8.20
CA LEU A 886 -2.22 2.28 7.03
C LEU A 886 -1.87 1.29 5.91
N GLU A 887 -0.63 0.78 5.84
CA GLU A 887 -0.22 -0.30 4.93
C GLU A 887 -1.07 -1.58 5.08
N PHE A 888 -1.57 -1.87 6.28
CA PHE A 888 -2.46 -3.02 6.51
C PHE A 888 -3.78 -2.91 5.73
N VAL A 889 -4.25 -1.70 5.44
CA VAL A 889 -5.57 -1.45 4.81
C VAL A 889 -5.61 -1.98 3.37
N PRO A 890 -4.67 -1.65 2.46
CA PRO A 890 -4.52 -2.31 1.15
C PRO A 890 -4.48 -3.84 1.21
N LEU A 891 -3.74 -4.44 2.16
CA LEU A 891 -3.57 -5.90 2.24
C LEU A 891 -4.89 -6.65 2.46
N VAL A 892 -5.86 -6.05 3.14
CA VAL A 892 -7.21 -6.61 3.31
C VAL A 892 -7.97 -6.63 1.97
N PHE A 893 -7.85 -5.59 1.15
CA PHE A 893 -8.52 -5.53 -0.16
C PHE A 893 -7.88 -6.45 -1.19
N VAL A 894 -6.55 -6.58 -1.21
CA VAL A 894 -5.84 -7.55 -2.05
C VAL A 894 -6.29 -8.98 -1.72
N LEU A 895 -6.45 -9.32 -0.43
CA LEU A 895 -7.01 -10.60 -0.03
C LEU A 895 -8.49 -10.76 -0.46
N TYR A 896 -9.33 -9.75 -0.26
CA TYR A 896 -10.74 -9.79 -0.65
C TYR A 896 -10.89 -10.04 -2.17
N ARG A 897 -10.22 -9.25 -3.01
CA ARG A 897 -10.19 -9.42 -4.47
C ARG A 897 -9.72 -10.83 -4.86
N SER A 898 -8.61 -11.29 -4.29
CA SER A 898 -8.07 -12.63 -4.56
C SER A 898 -9.03 -13.77 -4.18
N LEU A 899 -9.86 -13.58 -3.15
CA LEU A 899 -10.92 -14.52 -2.76
C LEU A 899 -12.18 -14.43 -3.63
N GLY A 900 -12.38 -13.32 -4.35
CA GLY A 900 -13.37 -13.17 -5.42
C GLY A 900 -12.92 -13.90 -6.69
N GLU A 901 -11.72 -13.59 -7.17
CA GLU A 901 -11.04 -14.26 -8.30
C GLU A 901 -11.11 -15.79 -8.20
N TYR A 902 -10.75 -16.34 -7.04
CA TYR A 902 -10.82 -17.79 -6.80
C TYR A 902 -12.23 -18.39 -6.98
N ARG A 903 -13.30 -17.62 -6.75
CA ARG A 903 -14.68 -18.09 -6.98
C ARG A 903 -15.01 -18.12 -8.47
N SER A 904 -14.60 -17.11 -9.25
CA SER A 904 -14.78 -17.11 -10.71
C SER A 904 -13.99 -18.25 -11.36
N LEU A 905 -12.71 -18.40 -11.03
CA LEU A 905 -11.87 -19.50 -11.51
C LEU A 905 -12.45 -20.88 -11.16
N ARG A 906 -13.10 -21.02 -10.00
CA ARG A 906 -13.79 -22.26 -9.62
C ARG A 906 -15.08 -22.50 -10.42
N ALA A 907 -15.72 -21.47 -10.95
CA ALA A 907 -16.86 -21.59 -11.86
C ALA A 907 -16.42 -22.00 -13.29
N GLN A 908 -15.25 -21.57 -13.75
CA GLN A 908 -14.68 -21.94 -15.06
C GLN A 908 -14.28 -23.43 -15.19
N GLY A 909 -14.07 -24.13 -14.07
CA GLY A 909 -13.87 -25.59 -14.03
C GLY A 909 -12.45 -26.07 -14.39
N GLU A 910 -12.27 -27.39 -14.51
CA GLU A 910 -10.94 -28.02 -14.72
C GLU A 910 -10.29 -27.72 -16.07
N SER A 911 -11.03 -27.11 -17.01
CA SER A 911 -10.55 -26.70 -18.34
C SER A 911 -9.59 -25.50 -18.33
N PHE A 912 -9.55 -24.70 -17.27
CA PHE A 912 -8.79 -23.44 -17.26
C PHE A 912 -7.25 -23.66 -17.25
N PRO A 913 -6.52 -23.27 -18.33
CA PRO A 913 -5.14 -23.72 -18.55
C PRO A 913 -4.09 -23.10 -17.60
N TYR A 914 -4.42 -21.99 -16.91
CA TYR A 914 -3.53 -21.28 -15.98
C TYR A 914 -3.90 -21.49 -14.50
N THR A 915 -4.66 -22.54 -14.17
CA THR A 915 -5.09 -22.88 -12.79
C THR A 915 -3.93 -22.91 -11.79
N LEU A 916 -2.73 -23.35 -12.21
CA LEU A 916 -1.55 -23.42 -11.33
C LEU A 916 -0.94 -22.05 -11.01
N PRO A 917 -0.60 -21.18 -11.99
CA PRO A 917 -0.23 -19.80 -11.73
C PRO A 917 -1.16 -19.06 -10.77
N LEU A 918 -2.48 -19.14 -10.97
CA LEU A 918 -3.45 -18.45 -10.10
C LEU A 918 -3.56 -19.09 -8.70
N LEU A 919 -3.29 -20.39 -8.54
CA LEU A 919 -3.14 -21.01 -7.22
C LEU A 919 -1.92 -20.46 -6.45
N PHE A 920 -0.80 -20.19 -7.13
CA PHE A 920 0.35 -19.50 -6.52
C PHE A 920 0.03 -18.05 -6.15
N ILE A 921 -0.69 -17.32 -7.01
CA ILE A 921 -1.13 -15.94 -6.75
C ILE A 921 -2.07 -15.88 -5.52
N LEU A 922 -3.08 -16.75 -5.47
CA LEU A 922 -3.97 -16.88 -4.30
C LEU A 922 -3.20 -17.24 -3.01
N GLY A 923 -2.25 -18.17 -3.11
CA GLY A 923 -1.38 -18.53 -1.98
C GLY A 923 -0.57 -17.33 -1.48
N SER A 924 0.00 -16.55 -2.40
CA SER A 924 0.68 -15.29 -2.09
C SER A 924 -0.25 -14.31 -1.36
N SER A 925 -1.45 -14.04 -1.86
CA SER A 925 -2.37 -13.08 -1.23
C SER A 925 -2.78 -13.49 0.18
N VAL A 926 -2.97 -14.79 0.44
CA VAL A 926 -3.20 -15.32 1.80
C VAL A 926 -2.00 -15.08 2.71
N TRP A 927 -0.77 -15.30 2.22
CA TRP A 927 0.44 -15.03 3.00
C TRP A 927 0.80 -13.55 3.09
N ASN A 928 0.41 -12.69 2.15
CA ASN A 928 0.60 -11.25 2.29
C ASN A 928 -0.28 -10.72 3.43
N PHE A 929 -1.53 -11.19 3.52
CA PHE A 929 -2.38 -10.91 4.68
C PHE A 929 -1.87 -11.54 5.99
N VAL A 930 -1.44 -12.81 6.01
CA VAL A 930 -1.03 -13.48 7.27
C VAL A 930 0.37 -13.01 7.74
N GLY A 931 1.33 -12.95 6.83
CA GLY A 931 2.72 -12.60 7.11
C GLY A 931 2.96 -11.11 7.13
N GLY A 932 2.69 -10.43 6.02
CA GLY A 932 2.76 -8.96 5.92
C GLY A 932 1.77 -8.29 6.86
N GLY A 933 0.48 -8.59 6.72
CA GLY A 933 -0.60 -8.00 7.51
C GLY A 933 -0.55 -8.40 8.99
N VAL A 934 -0.94 -9.63 9.33
CA VAL A 934 -1.21 -10.03 10.72
C VAL A 934 0.06 -10.11 11.57
N LEU A 935 1.12 -10.77 11.09
CA LEU A 935 2.39 -10.84 11.82
C LEU A 935 3.16 -9.52 11.76
N GLY A 936 3.15 -8.81 10.62
CA GLY A 936 3.75 -7.48 10.51
C GLY A 936 3.07 -6.47 11.43
N PHE A 937 1.74 -6.32 11.39
CA PHE A 937 1.02 -5.42 12.30
C PHE A 937 1.26 -5.75 13.78
N PHE A 938 1.34 -7.04 14.14
CA PHE A 938 1.63 -7.46 15.50
C PHE A 938 3.00 -6.96 16.00
N ILE A 939 4.04 -7.02 15.16
CA ILE A 939 5.35 -6.45 15.49
C ILE A 939 5.44 -4.95 15.23
N ASN A 940 4.54 -4.36 14.43
CA ASN A 940 4.48 -2.93 14.12
C ASN A 940 3.85 -2.08 15.24
N LEU A 941 3.22 -2.67 16.26
CA LEU A 941 2.78 -1.90 17.43
C LEU A 941 4.02 -1.43 18.22
N PRO A 942 4.33 -0.12 18.34
CA PRO A 942 5.60 0.35 18.91
C PRO A 942 5.88 -0.17 20.34
N VAL A 943 4.84 -0.31 21.16
CA VAL A 943 4.92 -0.88 22.52
C VAL A 943 5.27 -2.38 22.55
N ILE A 944 4.95 -3.13 21.48
CA ILE A 944 5.38 -4.52 21.31
C ILE A 944 6.78 -4.55 20.70
N ASN A 945 7.00 -3.76 19.64
CA ASN A 945 8.28 -3.65 18.95
C ASN A 945 9.42 -3.27 19.91
N TYR A 946 9.19 -2.38 20.88
CA TYR A 946 10.16 -2.03 21.91
C TYR A 946 10.78 -3.24 22.66
N TYR A 947 10.03 -4.34 22.82
CA TYR A 947 10.50 -5.59 23.43
C TYR A 947 10.79 -6.71 22.42
N GLU A 948 10.25 -6.62 21.20
CA GLU A 948 10.38 -7.63 20.14
C GLU A 948 11.51 -7.35 19.15
N HIS A 949 11.89 -6.08 18.93
CA HIS A 949 12.78 -5.64 17.87
C HIS A 949 14.07 -6.45 17.83
N GLY A 950 14.32 -7.15 16.72
CA GLY A 950 15.47 -8.04 16.61
C GLY A 950 15.29 -9.41 17.28
N THR A 951 14.09 -9.99 17.31
CA THR A 951 13.83 -11.34 17.87
C THR A 951 13.22 -12.32 16.86
N TYR A 952 12.92 -13.55 17.29
CA TYR A 952 12.34 -14.60 16.45
C TYR A 952 10.93 -14.32 15.91
N LEU A 953 10.21 -13.30 16.40
CA LEU A 953 8.94 -12.88 15.78
C LEU A 953 9.19 -12.12 14.47
N THR A 954 10.21 -11.24 14.43
CA THR A 954 10.75 -10.66 13.20
C THR A 954 11.15 -11.76 12.19
N VAL A 955 11.78 -12.85 12.66
CA VAL A 955 12.12 -14.02 11.82
C VAL A 955 10.86 -14.70 11.25
N ALA A 956 9.83 -14.88 12.08
CA ALA A 956 8.56 -15.48 11.67
C ALA A 956 7.86 -14.62 10.60
N HIS A 957 7.67 -13.33 10.86
CA HIS A 957 7.15 -12.36 9.91
C HIS A 957 7.94 -12.42 8.60
N ALA A 958 9.26 -12.22 8.62
CA ALA A 958 10.09 -12.15 7.42
C ALA A 958 10.06 -13.43 6.55
N HIS A 959 9.94 -14.63 7.13
CA HIS A 959 9.74 -15.85 6.33
C HIS A 959 8.35 -15.87 5.70
N THR A 960 7.31 -15.44 6.43
CA THR A 960 5.92 -15.45 5.95
C THR A 960 5.57 -14.31 4.98
N SER A 961 6.23 -13.15 5.05
CA SER A 961 6.10 -12.07 4.06
C SER A 961 6.99 -12.34 2.85
N LEU A 962 8.32 -12.40 3.02
CA LEU A 962 9.26 -12.48 1.88
C LEU A 962 9.09 -13.76 1.05
N PHE A 963 9.01 -14.94 1.68
CA PHE A 963 8.74 -16.17 0.94
C PHE A 963 7.24 -16.37 0.67
N GLY A 964 6.40 -16.14 1.68
CA GLY A 964 4.97 -16.45 1.56
C GLY A 964 4.25 -15.58 0.53
N ALA A 965 4.46 -14.27 0.52
CA ALA A 965 3.92 -13.37 -0.51
C ALA A 965 4.84 -13.37 -1.75
N PHE A 966 5.86 -12.51 -1.77
CA PHE A 966 6.70 -12.25 -2.95
C PHE A 966 7.33 -13.54 -3.54
N GLY A 967 7.75 -14.47 -2.68
CA GLY A 967 8.31 -15.76 -3.10
C GLY A 967 7.33 -16.66 -3.83
N LEU A 968 6.17 -16.98 -3.24
CA LEU A 968 5.15 -17.79 -3.93
C LEU A 968 4.65 -17.10 -5.20
N LEU A 969 4.52 -15.77 -5.18
CA LEU A 969 4.06 -15.01 -6.33
C LEU A 969 5.06 -15.05 -7.50
N ALA A 970 6.34 -14.90 -7.21
CA ALA A 970 7.43 -15.05 -8.18
C ALA A 970 7.47 -16.48 -8.74
N LEU A 971 7.26 -17.51 -7.92
CA LEU A 971 7.11 -18.90 -8.39
C LEU A 971 5.87 -19.09 -9.28
N GLY A 972 4.77 -18.39 -9.00
CA GLY A 972 3.56 -18.34 -9.83
C GLY A 972 3.81 -17.73 -11.21
N LEU A 973 4.51 -16.58 -11.26
CA LEU A 973 4.98 -15.96 -12.50
C LEU A 973 5.93 -16.89 -13.28
N GLY A 974 6.85 -17.56 -12.60
CA GLY A 974 7.72 -18.57 -13.21
C GLY A 974 6.94 -19.75 -13.81
N ALA A 975 5.89 -20.21 -13.11
CA ALA A 975 4.98 -21.25 -13.61
C ALA A 975 4.14 -20.77 -14.80
N TYR A 976 3.73 -19.49 -14.84
CA TYR A 976 3.01 -18.88 -15.97
C TYR A 976 3.89 -18.82 -17.22
N ILE A 977 5.11 -18.27 -17.10
CA ILE A 977 6.10 -18.22 -18.19
C ILE A 977 6.34 -19.63 -18.77
N LEU A 978 6.44 -20.64 -17.91
CA LEU A 978 6.61 -22.04 -18.34
C LEU A 978 5.34 -22.68 -18.91
N ARG A 979 4.14 -22.27 -18.49
CA ARG A 979 2.87 -22.76 -19.06
C ARG A 979 2.64 -22.27 -20.48
N VAL A 980 3.05 -21.03 -20.78
CA VAL A 980 3.04 -20.46 -22.14
C VAL A 980 4.15 -21.07 -22.99
N VAL A 981 5.37 -21.25 -22.44
CA VAL A 981 6.52 -21.74 -23.23
C VAL A 981 6.53 -23.25 -23.47
N THR A 982 5.78 -24.04 -22.71
CA THR A 982 5.73 -25.50 -22.89
C THR A 982 4.50 -25.91 -23.70
N PRO A 983 4.68 -26.63 -24.84
CA PRO A 983 3.56 -27.18 -25.61
C PRO A 983 2.69 -28.09 -24.74
N GLU A 984 1.37 -28.03 -24.94
CA GLU A 984 0.37 -28.67 -24.09
C GLU A 984 0.60 -30.18 -23.92
N ALA A 985 0.98 -30.87 -24.99
CA ALA A 985 1.29 -32.30 -24.97
C ALA A 985 2.53 -32.69 -24.11
N ALA A 986 3.27 -31.70 -23.60
CA ALA A 986 4.43 -31.88 -22.72
C ALA A 986 4.25 -31.24 -21.32
N TRP A 987 3.11 -30.62 -21.02
CA TRP A 987 2.82 -30.00 -19.73
C TRP A 987 2.52 -31.05 -18.64
N ASP A 988 3.30 -31.03 -17.56
CA ASP A 988 3.20 -31.94 -16.41
C ASP A 988 2.93 -31.13 -15.13
N PRO A 989 1.65 -30.90 -14.77
CA PRO A 989 1.27 -30.05 -13.64
C PRO A 989 1.68 -30.62 -12.27
N ALA A 990 2.14 -31.87 -12.19
CA ALA A 990 2.46 -32.52 -10.91
C ALA A 990 3.65 -31.83 -10.20
N TRP A 991 4.65 -31.34 -10.95
CA TRP A 991 5.85 -30.70 -10.39
C TRP A 991 5.52 -29.38 -9.69
N PHE A 992 4.77 -28.50 -10.35
CA PHE A 992 4.40 -27.20 -9.80
C PHE A 992 3.33 -27.32 -8.71
N ARG A 993 2.39 -28.26 -8.83
CA ARG A 993 1.43 -28.59 -7.77
C ARG A 993 2.13 -29.16 -6.53
N GLY A 994 3.11 -30.03 -6.73
CA GLY A 994 3.96 -30.57 -5.67
C GLY A 994 4.77 -29.47 -4.99
N ALA A 995 5.42 -28.60 -5.76
CA ALA A 995 6.15 -27.44 -5.24
C ALA A 995 5.26 -26.55 -4.37
N PHE A 996 4.09 -26.13 -4.87
CA PHE A 996 3.13 -25.30 -4.14
C PHE A 996 2.79 -25.86 -2.77
N TRP A 997 2.35 -27.12 -2.70
CA TRP A 997 1.94 -27.72 -1.42
C TRP A 997 3.12 -27.99 -0.49
N LEU A 998 4.27 -28.41 -1.01
CA LEU A 998 5.46 -28.69 -0.21
C LEU A 998 6.02 -27.41 0.44
N THR A 999 6.09 -26.29 -0.29
CA THR A 999 6.56 -25.01 0.28
C THR A 999 5.54 -24.41 1.25
N ASN A 1000 4.24 -24.44 0.94
CA ASN A 1000 3.20 -23.94 1.84
C ASN A 1000 3.13 -24.74 3.15
N VAL A 1001 3.09 -26.07 3.09
CA VAL A 1001 3.10 -26.93 4.28
C VAL A 1001 4.41 -26.76 5.06
N GLY A 1002 5.55 -26.61 4.36
CA GLY A 1002 6.83 -26.28 4.98
C GLY A 1002 6.80 -24.97 5.77
N LEU A 1003 6.28 -23.90 5.16
CA LEU A 1003 6.15 -22.57 5.79
C LEU A 1003 5.21 -22.59 7.01
N VAL A 1004 4.04 -23.24 6.91
CA VAL A 1004 3.13 -23.41 8.06
C VAL A 1004 3.83 -24.14 9.20
N ILE A 1005 4.51 -25.26 8.91
CA ILE A 1005 5.14 -26.08 9.96
C ILE A 1005 6.32 -25.33 10.61
N MET A 1006 7.23 -24.70 9.85
CA MET A 1006 8.36 -23.98 10.46
C MET A 1006 7.87 -22.82 11.34
N THR A 1007 6.85 -22.07 10.89
CA THR A 1007 6.32 -20.91 11.61
C THR A 1007 5.56 -21.32 12.88
N VAL A 1008 4.69 -22.34 12.80
CA VAL A 1008 3.85 -22.77 13.94
C VAL A 1008 4.60 -23.67 14.93
N ALA A 1009 5.50 -24.55 14.46
CA ALA A 1009 6.21 -25.48 15.32
C ALA A 1009 7.51 -24.91 15.92
N SER A 1010 8.07 -23.82 15.36
CA SER A 1010 9.35 -23.25 15.80
C SER A 1010 9.34 -21.74 15.93
N LEU A 1011 9.15 -20.98 14.84
CA LEU A 1011 9.44 -19.54 14.83
C LEU A 1011 8.56 -18.74 15.79
N LEU A 1012 7.23 -18.90 15.74
CA LEU A 1012 6.33 -18.22 16.66
C LEU A 1012 6.50 -18.69 18.12
N PRO A 1013 6.55 -20.01 18.44
CA PRO A 1013 6.83 -20.46 19.81
C PRO A 1013 8.13 -19.93 20.42
N VAL A 1014 9.24 -19.89 19.66
CA VAL A 1014 10.51 -19.32 20.13
C VAL A 1014 10.39 -17.81 20.26
N GLY A 1015 9.79 -17.13 19.29
CA GLY A 1015 9.55 -15.68 19.32
C GLY A 1015 8.74 -15.22 20.53
N PHE A 1016 7.60 -15.86 20.82
CA PHE A 1016 6.80 -15.56 22.02
C PHE A 1016 7.51 -15.90 23.34
N ALA A 1017 8.42 -16.88 23.34
CA ALA A 1017 9.27 -17.16 24.49
C ALA A 1017 10.39 -16.10 24.66
N GLN A 1018 10.91 -15.57 23.55
CA GLN A 1018 11.92 -14.52 23.51
C GLN A 1018 11.32 -13.18 23.97
N LEU A 1019 10.20 -12.76 23.41
CA LEU A 1019 9.42 -11.59 23.84
C LEU A 1019 9.04 -11.65 25.34
N ARG A 1020 8.66 -12.83 25.84
CA ARG A 1020 8.38 -13.04 27.27
C ARG A 1020 9.64 -12.93 28.15
N THR A 1021 10.79 -13.34 27.64
CA THR A 1021 12.08 -13.20 28.33
C THR A 1021 12.48 -11.72 28.34
N ALA A 1022 12.38 -11.03 27.19
CA ALA A 1022 12.66 -9.60 27.05
C ALA A 1022 11.87 -8.78 28.07
N TYR A 1023 10.54 -8.95 28.10
CA TYR A 1023 9.64 -8.23 29.02
C TYR A 1023 9.88 -8.48 30.52
N ARG A 1024 10.50 -9.61 30.90
CA ARG A 1024 10.66 -10.02 32.31
C ARG A 1024 12.07 -9.83 32.85
N ASP A 1025 13.04 -10.23 32.06
CA ASP A 1025 14.40 -10.49 32.49
C ASP A 1025 15.39 -9.46 31.89
N GLY A 1026 15.02 -8.82 30.78
CA GLY A 1026 15.85 -7.89 30.00
C GLY A 1026 15.96 -8.32 28.53
N TYR A 1027 16.06 -7.35 27.60
CA TYR A 1027 16.26 -7.65 26.18
C TYR A 1027 17.60 -8.36 25.95
N ASP A 1028 18.66 -7.94 26.62
CA ASP A 1028 19.95 -8.62 26.69
C ASP A 1028 19.81 -10.12 27.07
N ALA A 1029 19.05 -10.42 28.13
CA ALA A 1029 18.74 -11.79 28.55
C ALA A 1029 17.89 -12.59 27.55
N ALA A 1030 17.14 -11.93 26.66
CA ALA A 1030 16.42 -12.56 25.56
C ALA A 1030 17.32 -12.82 24.33
N ARG A 1031 18.41 -12.07 24.17
CA ARG A 1031 19.40 -12.20 23.08
C ARG A 1031 20.61 -13.04 23.47
N SER A 1032 20.66 -13.52 24.71
CA SER A 1032 21.80 -14.25 25.28
C SER A 1032 21.93 -15.70 24.77
N LEU A 1033 23.10 -16.33 24.95
CA LEU A 1033 23.31 -17.74 24.60
C LEU A 1033 22.42 -18.65 25.45
N GLU A 1034 22.33 -18.31 26.74
CA GLU A 1034 21.60 -18.97 27.80
C GLU A 1034 20.06 -18.92 27.60
N PHE A 1035 19.55 -18.08 26.68
CA PHE A 1035 18.19 -18.19 26.16
C PHE A 1035 18.04 -19.36 25.18
N TYR A 1036 18.95 -19.47 24.20
CA TYR A 1036 18.90 -20.48 23.15
C TYR A 1036 19.26 -21.88 23.62
N GLU A 1037 20.07 -22.02 24.66
CA GLU A 1037 20.45 -23.33 25.24
C GLU A 1037 19.36 -23.98 26.12
N ARG A 1038 18.28 -23.25 26.45
CA ARG A 1038 17.15 -23.81 27.24
C ARG A 1038 16.53 -25.02 26.52
N ASP A 1039 16.41 -26.17 27.18
CA ASP A 1039 15.87 -27.44 26.61
C ASP A 1039 14.63 -27.26 25.72
N ARG A 1040 13.70 -26.40 26.15
CA ARG A 1040 12.45 -26.13 25.44
C ARG A 1040 12.68 -25.35 24.14
N ILE A 1041 13.62 -24.41 24.12
CA ILE A 1041 14.00 -23.66 22.92
C ILE A 1041 14.75 -24.59 21.96
N GLN A 1042 15.70 -25.39 22.45
CA GLN A 1042 16.37 -26.43 21.65
C GLN A 1042 15.38 -27.45 21.03
N THR A 1043 14.35 -27.86 21.78
CA THR A 1043 13.28 -28.73 21.25
C THR A 1043 12.50 -28.06 20.10
N LEU A 1044 12.17 -26.76 20.24
CA LEU A 1044 11.47 -25.99 19.20
C LEU A 1044 12.37 -25.70 17.98
N LEU A 1045 13.68 -25.52 18.17
CA LEU A 1045 14.65 -25.37 17.10
C LEU A 1045 14.77 -26.69 16.30
N TRP A 1046 14.85 -27.84 16.97
CA TRP A 1046 14.77 -29.16 16.31
C TRP A 1046 13.46 -29.37 15.54
N ALA A 1047 12.32 -28.96 16.09
CA ALA A 1047 11.02 -29.10 15.44
C ALA A 1047 10.92 -28.36 14.09
N ARG A 1048 11.74 -27.32 13.88
CA ARG A 1048 11.82 -26.57 12.61
C ARG A 1048 12.15 -27.46 11.40
N THR A 1049 12.97 -28.50 11.61
CA THR A 1049 13.38 -29.45 10.55
C THR A 1049 12.21 -30.13 9.83
N LEU A 1050 11.06 -30.25 10.49
CA LEU A 1050 9.82 -30.79 9.93
C LEU A 1050 9.17 -29.85 8.89
N GLY A 1051 9.46 -28.54 8.94
CA GLY A 1051 9.02 -27.53 7.98
C GLY A 1051 10.08 -27.18 6.94
N ASP A 1052 11.36 -27.13 7.35
CA ASP A 1052 12.48 -26.92 6.42
C ASP A 1052 12.59 -28.07 5.38
N THR A 1053 12.29 -29.32 5.78
CA THR A 1053 12.38 -30.48 4.87
C THR A 1053 11.38 -30.40 3.69
N PRO A 1054 10.06 -30.19 3.90
CA PRO A 1054 9.13 -29.89 2.81
C PRO A 1054 9.54 -28.68 1.97
N MET A 1055 10.06 -27.61 2.57
CA MET A 1055 10.48 -26.41 1.84
C MET A 1055 11.57 -26.72 0.80
N ILE A 1056 12.62 -27.47 1.20
CA ILE A 1056 13.69 -27.91 0.28
C ILE A 1056 13.14 -28.81 -0.82
N LEU A 1057 12.26 -29.76 -0.48
CA LEU A 1057 11.63 -30.65 -1.46
C LEU A 1057 10.75 -29.88 -2.46
N GLY A 1058 10.08 -28.81 -2.02
CA GLY A 1058 9.31 -27.91 -2.88
C GLY A 1058 10.18 -27.11 -3.84
N ALA A 1059 11.30 -26.54 -3.35
CA ALA A 1059 12.29 -25.85 -4.19
C ALA A 1059 12.90 -26.79 -5.25
N LEU A 1060 13.22 -28.02 -4.87
CA LEU A 1060 13.70 -29.06 -5.79
C LEU A 1060 12.62 -29.45 -6.82
N ALA A 1061 11.37 -29.65 -6.40
CA ALA A 1061 10.27 -29.99 -7.30
C ALA A 1061 10.01 -28.88 -8.34
N PHE A 1062 10.02 -27.61 -7.93
CA PHE A 1062 9.91 -26.47 -8.85
C PHE A 1062 11.05 -26.46 -9.87
N THR A 1063 12.30 -26.62 -9.39
CA THR A 1063 13.50 -26.53 -10.23
C THR A 1063 13.57 -27.68 -11.24
N VAL A 1064 13.30 -28.92 -10.81
CA VAL A 1064 13.24 -30.08 -11.71
C VAL A 1064 12.09 -29.96 -12.71
N GLY A 1065 10.94 -29.44 -12.26
CA GLY A 1065 9.82 -29.07 -13.13
C GLY A 1065 10.23 -28.07 -14.21
N ALA A 1066 10.78 -26.93 -13.82
CA ALA A 1066 11.22 -25.87 -14.73
C ALA A 1066 12.23 -26.35 -15.78
N VAL A 1067 13.25 -27.10 -15.35
CA VAL A 1067 14.26 -27.68 -16.23
C VAL A 1067 13.63 -28.67 -17.22
N ARG A 1068 12.76 -29.58 -16.75
CA ARG A 1068 12.07 -30.59 -17.59
C ARG A 1068 11.21 -29.93 -18.68
N HIS A 1069 10.41 -28.94 -18.29
CA HIS A 1069 9.48 -28.24 -19.17
C HIS A 1069 10.23 -27.43 -20.25
N LEU A 1070 11.23 -26.64 -19.87
CA LEU A 1070 12.03 -25.87 -20.83
C LEU A 1070 12.84 -26.76 -21.80
N TYR A 1071 13.31 -27.94 -21.34
CA TYR A 1071 13.92 -28.93 -22.24
C TYR A 1071 12.93 -29.60 -23.20
N ALA A 1072 11.63 -29.67 -22.86
CA ALA A 1072 10.59 -30.17 -23.76
C ALA A 1072 10.27 -29.13 -24.85
N ALA A 1073 10.03 -27.87 -24.47
CA ALA A 1073 9.86 -26.75 -25.39
C ALA A 1073 11.01 -26.67 -26.43
N ARG A 1074 12.26 -26.81 -25.97
CA ARG A 1074 13.46 -26.81 -26.82
C ARG A 1074 13.47 -27.91 -27.90
N ARG A 1075 12.74 -29.02 -27.70
CA ARG A 1075 12.65 -30.11 -28.68
C ARG A 1075 11.65 -29.78 -29.78
N HIS A 1076 10.54 -29.11 -29.46
CA HIS A 1076 9.51 -28.74 -30.44
C HIS A 1076 10.00 -27.64 -31.40
N VAL A 1077 10.64 -26.60 -30.86
CA VAL A 1077 11.33 -25.54 -31.65
C VAL A 1077 12.49 -26.08 -32.53
N ARG A 1078 12.83 -27.37 -32.40
CA ARG A 1078 13.81 -28.12 -33.21
C ARG A 1078 13.19 -29.17 -34.15
N THR A 1079 11.88 -29.41 -34.09
CA THR A 1079 11.15 -30.21 -35.10
C THR A 1079 10.52 -29.35 -36.18
N ASP A 1080 10.27 -28.07 -35.89
CA ASP A 1080 9.60 -27.12 -36.79
C ASP A 1080 10.61 -26.23 -37.56
N ARG A 1081 11.89 -26.64 -37.58
CA ARG A 1081 13.03 -25.99 -38.25
C ARG A 1081 13.90 -27.00 -38.99
#